data_AF-A0A7L3PUC2-F1
#
_entry.id   AF-A0A7L3PUC2-F1
#
_cell.length_a   1.000
_cell.length_b   1.000
_cell.length_c   1.000
_cell.angle_alpha   90.00
_cell.angle_beta   90.00
_cell.angle_gamma   90.00
#
_symmetry.space_group_name_H-M   'P 1'
#
loop_
_entity.id
_entity.type
_entity.pdbx_description
1 polymer ?
#
loop_
_entity_poly.entity_id
_entity_poly.type
_entity_poly.pdbx_seq_one_letter_code
_entity_poly.pdbx_strand_id
1 'polypeptide(L)'
;FLCSRSRICPSWDLFAIPTPQSFQVGINVIEAQKLVGVNINPFVVVKVGEEKRHTATQKSTNCPFYNEYFLFEFHEPRDILFHRLIEISVFHSKKIPFLGTCIGTFKMDVETVYSQPDHRFFQKWAVISDPTDTRAGVKGFVKCSISVSARGDVVGFLPTSSSSRDEDIERNLLLPKRVPAERPWARVCIKLYRAEGLPSMSAGIMGGFSKIIGERKVFIDPYVQVSFCGQQGETSVETNTTEPEWNEQISFIEMFPPLSRKIKVQVLDDASVGGVAIATHYIDLQEISDADRNGFNPTFGPAWVNLYGSPQNSVLRDIHRDLNEGRGEGIFYRGRVLMAITVEIFSSPSLAERKLGDRTRGSQADLCLLAQNVLGRKEEFLLFAAFFEATMMDSSLSNKPVSFEISIGNYGKSEEAVTKGWKRMEKGEVKEEKQPLLDTGSDGELNAEVLTPASAARNKSVTKSQRPEPMEYDRSYSCLPMIHEKPCVYVWSYWEDHTWRLCISNWIVKLAERLEQGLDDVEKLLRRPKTKAEERLREVLEEFVAGCRQYSLSAERKAMAHPNNLDRCRMKYLMRNIILSAKQALRVRRRLTRDNVKEKVKETRRVLAKLRFMAKEPQCTLPDVLIWMLSKNRRVAYARIPAQNILYSVVEEEKGKDCAKIQTVFMKVPGLHTGEIFAKLEIYMWLGVTKHAKNCLAELPEEFKYLSESGEEITQLSAYSPPSQLSRDDFSYFQLRAHLYQARGILPADDNGLSDPFVRVVFSTYCQTTRMLEETLSPMWNELLLFDQLIIDGKKEELKTETPIVIINLFSHNKFGSPEFLGQAFAVPQVKLMDEPYTKPALQFFDFYRGTKAAGELIATFELIELDYSGYLEDVQPQEPSYLGDPRAGRFIIPEGVRPVLKEFRIEILFWGLRGLKRVNLFEVVEPQVIIECAGKKVESEVIVTYKENPNFTELVKYMDVELPEQVYLHPPLSIFVVEKRAFGRTVLVGSHVVSDVMKFSPRELEEEPEDVPK
;
A
#
# COMPACT_ATOMS: atom_id res chain seq x y z
N PHE A 1 5.15 5.88 -1.95
CA PHE A 1 5.64 4.96 -0.90
C PHE A 1 6.72 5.66 -0.14
N LEU A 2 6.81 5.44 1.16
CA LEU A 2 7.76 6.12 2.01
C LEU A 2 8.36 5.08 2.95
N CYS A 3 9.65 4.85 2.77
CA CYS A 3 10.46 4.01 3.63
C CYS A 3 11.41 4.94 4.39
N SER A 4 11.41 4.88 5.72
CA SER A 4 12.55 5.38 6.47
C SER A 4 13.81 4.67 5.95
N ARG A 5 14.95 5.37 5.88
CA ARG A 5 16.22 4.80 5.40
C ARG A 5 16.52 3.45 6.05
N SER A 6 16.26 3.29 7.35
CA SER A 6 16.55 2.05 8.07
C SER A 6 15.52 0.94 8.00
N ARG A 7 14.38 1.14 7.34
CA ARG A 7 13.27 0.18 7.42
C ARG A 7 12.73 -0.16 6.05
N ILE A 8 13.04 -1.39 5.64
CA ILE A 8 12.36 -2.04 4.52
C ILE A 8 10.89 -2.11 4.90
N CYS A 9 10.02 -1.38 4.18
CA CYS A 9 8.58 -1.56 4.34
C CYS A 9 8.25 -3.06 4.23
N PRO A 10 7.30 -3.61 5.01
CA PRO A 10 6.90 -5.00 4.86
C PRO A 10 6.63 -5.31 3.38
N SER A 11 7.05 -6.48 2.90
CA SER A 11 6.86 -6.90 1.50
C SER A 11 5.40 -6.79 1.03
N TRP A 12 4.46 -6.84 1.98
CA TRP A 12 3.04 -6.59 1.75
C TRP A 12 2.75 -5.13 1.38
N ASP A 13 3.35 -4.13 2.04
CA ASP A 13 3.09 -2.71 1.78
C ASP A 13 3.83 -2.18 0.55
N LEU A 14 5.01 -2.73 0.21
CA LEU A 14 5.80 -2.31 -0.98
C LEU A 14 5.10 -2.64 -2.30
N PHE A 15 4.29 -3.70 -2.30
CA PHE A 15 3.65 -4.25 -3.50
C PHE A 15 2.14 -4.41 -3.40
N ALA A 16 1.51 -4.01 -2.27
CA ALA A 16 0.05 -3.94 -2.14
C ALA A 16 -0.51 -2.78 -2.95
N ILE A 17 -0.50 -2.95 -4.26
CA ILE A 17 -1.50 -2.28 -5.09
C ILE A 17 -2.60 -3.29 -5.37
N PRO A 18 -3.86 -2.84 -5.35
CA PRO A 18 -4.98 -3.60 -5.86
C PRO A 18 -4.77 -3.92 -7.36
N THR A 19 -4.05 -4.99 -7.66
CA THR A 19 -4.01 -5.54 -9.02
C THR A 19 -5.39 -6.09 -9.35
N PRO A 20 -5.92 -5.83 -10.55
CA PRO A 20 -7.13 -6.50 -11.01
C PRO A 20 -6.94 -8.01 -10.91
N GLN A 21 -7.80 -8.65 -10.14
CA GLN A 21 -7.81 -10.10 -9.96
C GLN A 21 -9.14 -10.62 -10.46
N SER A 22 -9.14 -11.84 -10.99
CA SER A 22 -10.38 -12.52 -11.34
C SER A 22 -11.01 -13.08 -10.06
N PHE A 23 -12.23 -12.65 -9.78
CA PHE A 23 -13.06 -13.12 -8.70
C PHE A 23 -14.33 -13.76 -9.24
N GLN A 24 -14.78 -14.80 -8.55
CA GLN A 24 -16.04 -15.47 -8.81
C GLN A 24 -16.93 -15.34 -7.58
N VAL A 25 -18.14 -14.81 -7.78
CA VAL A 25 -19.19 -14.75 -6.76
C VAL A 25 -20.27 -15.75 -7.15
N GLY A 26 -20.35 -16.86 -6.42
CA GLY A 26 -21.32 -17.92 -6.62
C GLY A 26 -22.48 -17.80 -5.64
N ILE A 27 -23.72 -17.81 -6.12
CA ILE A 27 -24.93 -17.68 -5.31
C ILE A 27 -25.90 -18.80 -5.70
N ASN A 28 -26.15 -19.74 -4.78
CA ASN A 28 -27.19 -20.76 -4.92
C ASN A 28 -28.45 -20.34 -4.16
N VAL A 29 -29.55 -20.10 -4.87
CA VAL A 29 -30.87 -19.81 -4.27
C VAL A 29 -31.64 -21.12 -4.14
N ILE A 30 -31.86 -21.57 -2.91
CA ILE A 30 -32.40 -22.90 -2.63
C ILE A 30 -33.92 -22.87 -2.53
N GLU A 31 -34.45 -22.11 -1.58
CA GLU A 31 -35.88 -22.01 -1.28
C GLU A 31 -36.20 -20.67 -0.62
N ALA A 32 -37.48 -20.31 -0.58
CA ALA A 32 -37.97 -19.24 0.27
C ALA A 32 -39.13 -19.75 1.14
N GLN A 33 -39.32 -19.17 2.31
CA GLN A 33 -40.37 -19.55 3.25
C GLN A 33 -41.00 -18.32 3.89
N LYS A 34 -42.26 -18.47 4.34
CA LYS A 34 -43.02 -17.45 5.07
C LYS A 34 -43.10 -16.11 4.32
N LEU A 35 -43.18 -16.14 2.99
CA LEU A 35 -43.35 -14.92 2.18
C LEU A 35 -44.73 -14.28 2.46
N VAL A 36 -44.76 -12.97 2.66
CA VAL A 36 -45.99 -12.21 2.88
C VAL A 36 -46.80 -12.11 1.58
N GLY A 37 -48.10 -12.42 1.69
CA GLY A 37 -49.07 -12.35 0.58
C GLY A 37 -49.87 -13.65 0.42
N VAL A 38 -51.02 -13.58 -0.23
CA VAL A 38 -51.91 -14.73 -0.50
C VAL A 38 -51.78 -15.12 -1.97
N ASN A 39 -51.52 -16.41 -2.25
CA ASN A 39 -51.42 -16.96 -3.61
C ASN A 39 -50.45 -16.18 -4.53
N ILE A 40 -49.31 -15.77 -3.98
CA ILE A 40 -48.29 -15.05 -4.74
C ILE A 40 -47.59 -15.97 -5.75
N ASN A 41 -47.11 -15.38 -6.84
CA ASN A 41 -46.21 -15.99 -7.82
C ASN A 41 -44.77 -15.48 -7.60
N PRO A 42 -44.00 -16.03 -6.64
CA PRO A 42 -42.70 -15.49 -6.28
C PRO A 42 -41.60 -15.89 -7.27
N PHE A 43 -40.66 -14.97 -7.48
CA PHE A 43 -39.33 -15.23 -8.02
C PHE A 43 -38.29 -14.42 -7.25
N VAL A 44 -37.05 -14.90 -7.21
CA VAL A 44 -35.94 -14.22 -6.52
C VAL A 44 -35.04 -13.58 -7.56
N VAL A 45 -34.71 -12.31 -7.36
CA VAL A 45 -33.71 -11.58 -8.14
C VAL A 45 -32.45 -11.47 -7.29
N VAL A 46 -31.33 -11.91 -7.85
CA VAL A 46 -30.00 -11.78 -7.27
C VAL A 46 -29.24 -10.74 -8.08
N LYS A 47 -28.74 -9.70 -7.41
CA LYS A 47 -27.96 -8.63 -8.03
C LYS A 47 -26.61 -8.50 -7.32
N VAL A 48 -25.52 -8.45 -8.08
CA VAL A 48 -24.17 -8.20 -7.57
C VAL A 48 -23.59 -7.01 -8.33
N GLY A 49 -23.54 -5.85 -7.67
CA GLY A 49 -23.21 -4.59 -8.34
C GLY A 49 -24.23 -4.22 -9.42
N GLU A 50 -23.83 -4.22 -10.70
CA GLU A 50 -24.71 -3.86 -11.82
C GLU A 50 -25.36 -5.10 -12.48
N GLU A 51 -24.80 -6.29 -12.26
CA GLU A 51 -25.30 -7.52 -12.84
C GLU A 51 -26.49 -8.08 -12.06
N LYS A 52 -27.54 -8.48 -12.76
CA LYS A 52 -28.73 -9.13 -12.18
C LYS A 52 -29.03 -10.47 -12.85
N ARG A 53 -29.50 -11.42 -12.05
CA ARG A 53 -30.03 -12.74 -12.45
C ARG A 53 -31.33 -12.99 -11.66
N HIS A 54 -32.19 -13.89 -12.13
CA HIS A 54 -33.43 -14.22 -11.43
C HIS A 54 -33.78 -15.69 -11.58
N THR A 55 -34.48 -16.23 -10.59
CA THR A 55 -34.99 -17.60 -10.60
C THR A 55 -36.24 -17.73 -11.46
N ALA A 56 -36.62 -18.96 -11.78
CA ALA A 56 -37.93 -19.25 -12.37
C ALA A 56 -39.06 -18.79 -11.43
N THR A 57 -40.15 -18.27 -12.01
CA THR A 57 -41.34 -17.90 -11.23
C THR A 57 -42.11 -19.14 -10.80
N GLN A 58 -42.25 -19.32 -9.49
CA GLN A 58 -43.12 -20.34 -8.92
C GLN A 58 -44.54 -19.78 -8.79
N LYS A 59 -45.56 -20.60 -9.08
CA LYS A 59 -46.96 -20.13 -9.11
C LYS A 59 -47.68 -20.45 -7.80
N SER A 60 -48.48 -19.50 -7.32
CA SER A 60 -49.44 -19.67 -6.22
C SER A 60 -48.86 -20.32 -4.96
N THR A 61 -47.69 -19.88 -4.50
CA THR A 61 -47.02 -20.41 -3.30
C THR A 61 -46.29 -19.33 -2.52
N ASN A 62 -46.34 -19.40 -1.19
CA ASN A 62 -45.56 -18.57 -0.26
C ASN A 62 -44.30 -19.27 0.26
N CYS A 63 -44.07 -20.53 -0.13
CA CYS A 63 -42.89 -21.32 0.21
C CYS A 63 -42.27 -21.96 -1.06
N PRO A 64 -41.78 -21.16 -2.02
CA PRO A 64 -41.23 -21.67 -3.27
C PRO A 64 -39.89 -22.40 -3.09
N PHE A 65 -39.68 -23.44 -3.86
CA PHE A 65 -38.39 -24.14 -4.00
C PHE A 65 -37.80 -23.85 -5.39
N TYR A 66 -36.52 -23.51 -5.45
CA TYR A 66 -35.82 -23.12 -6.70
C TYR A 66 -34.62 -24.03 -6.97
N ASN A 67 -33.65 -24.05 -6.05
CA ASN A 67 -32.34 -24.70 -6.18
C ASN A 67 -31.59 -24.32 -7.48
N GLU A 68 -31.49 -23.01 -7.71
CA GLU A 68 -30.84 -22.43 -8.89
C GLU A 68 -29.51 -21.74 -8.52
N TYR A 69 -28.46 -22.03 -9.30
CA TYR A 69 -27.12 -21.48 -9.09
C TYR A 69 -26.79 -20.38 -10.08
N PHE A 70 -26.31 -19.24 -9.58
CA PHE A 70 -25.84 -18.09 -10.34
C PHE A 70 -24.35 -17.85 -10.10
N LEU A 71 -23.60 -17.61 -11.17
CA LEU A 71 -22.20 -17.24 -11.12
C LEU A 71 -22.03 -15.83 -11.70
N PHE A 72 -21.29 -14.99 -10.98
CA PHE A 72 -20.88 -13.66 -11.40
C PHE A 72 -19.35 -13.60 -11.44
N GLU A 73 -18.79 -13.10 -12.53
CA GLU A 73 -17.35 -13.04 -12.74
C GLU A 73 -16.89 -11.60 -12.83
N PHE A 74 -15.91 -11.22 -12.00
CA PHE A 74 -15.38 -9.86 -11.97
C PHE A 74 -13.88 -9.90 -12.22
N HIS A 75 -13.37 -8.97 -13.03
CA HIS A 75 -11.94 -8.72 -13.18
C HIS A 75 -11.64 -7.31 -12.71
N GLU A 76 -11.51 -7.18 -11.39
CA GLU A 76 -11.41 -5.88 -10.72
C GLU A 76 -10.43 -5.95 -9.55
N PRO A 77 -9.88 -4.80 -9.12
CA PRO A 77 -9.14 -4.73 -7.88
C PRO A 77 -9.98 -5.12 -6.67
N ARG A 78 -9.35 -5.80 -5.69
CA ARG A 78 -10.02 -6.32 -4.48
C ARG A 78 -10.88 -5.28 -3.76
N ASP A 79 -10.34 -4.08 -3.52
CA ASP A 79 -11.02 -3.03 -2.76
C ASP A 79 -12.28 -2.51 -3.46
N ILE A 80 -12.32 -2.56 -4.80
CA ILE A 80 -13.50 -2.16 -5.59
C ILE A 80 -14.58 -3.23 -5.48
N LEU A 81 -14.22 -4.51 -5.70
CA LEU A 81 -15.15 -5.62 -5.59
C LEU A 81 -15.77 -5.71 -4.19
N PHE A 82 -14.95 -5.53 -3.16
CA PHE A 82 -15.37 -5.67 -1.76
C PHE A 82 -16.47 -4.69 -1.36
N HIS A 83 -16.57 -3.54 -2.04
CA HIS A 83 -17.61 -2.55 -1.82
C HIS A 83 -18.89 -2.83 -2.63
N ARG A 84 -18.88 -3.77 -3.59
CA ARG A 84 -20.08 -4.14 -4.33
C ARG A 84 -21.08 -4.78 -3.38
N LEU A 85 -22.36 -4.48 -3.60
CA LEU A 85 -23.46 -5.05 -2.83
C LEU A 85 -23.99 -6.31 -3.52
N ILE A 86 -24.23 -7.33 -2.72
CA ILE A 86 -25.06 -8.49 -3.02
C ILE A 86 -26.47 -8.16 -2.52
N GLU A 87 -27.42 -8.14 -3.44
CA GLU A 87 -28.82 -7.86 -3.20
C GLU A 87 -29.67 -9.09 -3.58
N ILE A 88 -30.48 -9.56 -2.63
CA ILE A 88 -31.41 -10.67 -2.81
C ILE A 88 -32.82 -10.12 -2.59
N SER A 89 -33.59 -10.02 -3.66
CA SER A 89 -34.94 -9.43 -3.65
C SER A 89 -35.97 -10.45 -4.07
N VAL A 90 -37.12 -10.49 -3.37
CA VAL A 90 -38.23 -11.37 -3.74
C VAL A 90 -39.31 -10.54 -4.41
N PHE A 91 -39.77 -10.97 -5.58
CA PHE A 91 -40.80 -10.29 -6.35
C PHE A 91 -42.03 -11.18 -6.55
N HIS A 92 -43.21 -10.56 -6.50
CA HIS A 92 -44.46 -11.14 -6.94
C HIS A 92 -44.71 -10.79 -8.41
N SER A 93 -44.77 -11.81 -9.27
CA SER A 93 -45.05 -11.64 -10.71
C SER A 93 -46.53 -11.32 -10.98
N LYS A 94 -46.79 -10.24 -11.74
CA LYS A 94 -48.12 -9.84 -12.24
C LYS A 94 -48.33 -10.33 -13.68
N LYS A 95 -49.55 -10.20 -14.21
CA LYS A 95 -49.93 -10.62 -15.59
C LYS A 95 -49.01 -10.08 -16.70
N ILE A 96 -48.25 -9.01 -16.44
CA ILE A 96 -47.23 -8.47 -17.33
C ILE A 96 -45.85 -8.80 -16.72
N PRO A 97 -44.97 -9.54 -17.43
CA PRO A 97 -43.77 -10.17 -16.86
C PRO A 97 -42.68 -9.21 -16.35
N PHE A 98 -42.81 -7.89 -16.57
CA PHE A 98 -41.88 -6.88 -16.05
C PHE A 98 -42.45 -5.97 -14.94
N LEU A 99 -43.74 -6.11 -14.60
CA LEU A 99 -44.43 -5.33 -13.57
C LEU A 99 -44.53 -6.09 -12.23
N GLY A 100 -43.44 -6.73 -11.83
CA GLY A 100 -43.37 -7.42 -10.53
C GLY A 100 -43.44 -6.44 -9.36
N THR A 101 -44.15 -6.82 -8.28
CA THR A 101 -44.12 -6.05 -7.02
C THR A 101 -43.07 -6.64 -6.10
N CYS A 102 -42.11 -5.82 -5.64
CA CYS A 102 -41.12 -6.25 -4.66
C CYS A 102 -41.82 -6.55 -3.33
N ILE A 103 -41.61 -7.74 -2.79
CA ILE A 103 -42.08 -8.16 -1.46
C ILE A 103 -41.10 -7.65 -0.38
N GLY A 104 -39.81 -7.68 -0.70
CA GLY A 104 -38.75 -7.13 0.13
C GLY A 104 -37.37 -7.55 -0.38
N THR A 105 -36.35 -7.05 0.30
CA THR A 105 -34.95 -7.16 -0.11
C THR A 105 -34.04 -7.47 1.08
N PHE A 106 -32.96 -8.19 0.81
CA PHE A 106 -31.82 -8.37 1.70
C PHE A 106 -30.55 -7.83 1.00
N LYS A 107 -29.67 -7.14 1.73
CA LYS A 107 -28.42 -6.56 1.19
C LYS A 107 -27.23 -6.86 2.09
N MET A 108 -26.07 -7.11 1.49
CA MET A 108 -24.75 -7.20 2.16
C MET A 108 -23.64 -6.82 1.18
N ASP A 109 -22.48 -6.38 1.69
CA ASP A 109 -21.30 -6.19 0.84
C ASP A 109 -20.55 -7.52 0.59
N VAL A 110 -19.79 -7.57 -0.51
CA VAL A 110 -18.99 -8.76 -0.88
C VAL A 110 -17.89 -9.02 0.16
N GLU A 111 -17.33 -7.97 0.76
CA GLU A 111 -16.32 -8.08 1.83
C GLU A 111 -16.81 -8.88 3.04
N THR A 112 -18.08 -8.71 3.42
CA THR A 112 -18.69 -9.43 4.53
C THR A 112 -18.72 -10.94 4.28
N VAL A 113 -18.96 -11.37 3.04
CA VAL A 113 -18.87 -12.78 2.65
C VAL A 113 -17.42 -13.25 2.60
N TYR A 114 -16.54 -12.48 1.97
CA TYR A 114 -15.13 -12.83 1.86
C TYR A 114 -14.44 -12.93 3.23
N SER A 115 -14.88 -12.17 4.23
CA SER A 115 -14.33 -12.25 5.59
C SER A 115 -14.85 -13.44 6.42
N GLN A 116 -15.77 -14.25 5.90
CA GLN A 116 -16.20 -15.48 6.56
C GLN A 116 -15.17 -16.61 6.42
N PRO A 117 -15.20 -17.62 7.32
CA PRO A 117 -14.44 -18.86 7.11
C PRO A 117 -14.72 -19.45 5.72
N ASP A 118 -13.65 -19.84 5.02
CA ASP A 118 -13.69 -20.36 3.64
C ASP A 118 -14.33 -19.40 2.61
N HIS A 119 -14.40 -18.11 2.91
CA HIS A 119 -14.99 -17.08 2.04
C HIS A 119 -16.44 -17.37 1.61
N ARG A 120 -17.22 -18.03 2.49
CA ARG A 120 -18.59 -18.50 2.16
C ARG A 120 -19.59 -18.46 3.30
N PHE A 121 -20.86 -18.36 2.92
CA PHE A 121 -22.03 -18.76 3.69
C PHE A 121 -22.66 -20.00 3.04
N PHE A 122 -22.94 -21.03 3.82
CA PHE A 122 -23.53 -22.27 3.32
C PHE A 122 -24.93 -22.49 3.91
N GLN A 123 -25.94 -22.56 3.04
CA GLN A 123 -27.33 -22.88 3.39
C GLN A 123 -27.90 -22.02 4.53
N LYS A 124 -27.78 -20.70 4.41
CA LYS A 124 -28.23 -19.73 5.42
C LYS A 124 -29.47 -18.96 4.97
N TRP A 125 -30.28 -18.51 5.92
CA TRP A 125 -31.52 -17.77 5.67
C TRP A 125 -31.30 -16.25 5.63
N ALA A 126 -31.46 -15.64 4.47
CA ALA A 126 -31.55 -14.19 4.32
C ALA A 126 -32.92 -13.69 4.78
N VAL A 127 -32.93 -12.70 5.69
CA VAL A 127 -34.15 -12.06 6.19
C VAL A 127 -34.61 -11.01 5.19
N ILE A 128 -35.79 -11.19 4.62
CA ILE A 128 -36.36 -10.28 3.62
C ILE A 128 -37.16 -9.20 4.35
N SER A 129 -36.77 -7.94 4.16
CA SER A 129 -37.43 -6.77 4.76
C SER A 129 -37.63 -5.66 3.74
N ASP A 130 -38.46 -4.68 4.09
CA ASP A 130 -38.67 -3.48 3.30
C ASP A 130 -38.23 -2.26 4.12
N PRO A 131 -37.13 -1.57 3.76
CA PRO A 131 -36.67 -0.39 4.48
C PRO A 131 -37.64 0.80 4.39
N THR A 132 -38.59 0.79 3.44
CA THR A 132 -39.64 1.81 3.33
C THR A 132 -40.84 1.55 4.25
N ASP A 133 -40.98 0.31 4.75
CA ASP A 133 -42.07 -0.14 5.62
C ASP A 133 -41.51 -0.86 6.87
N THR A 134 -40.94 -0.07 7.77
CA THR A 134 -40.30 -0.57 9.01
C THR A 134 -41.26 -1.24 9.99
N ARG A 135 -42.58 -1.08 9.82
CA ARG A 135 -43.62 -1.64 10.72
C ARG A 135 -44.03 -3.06 10.36
N ALA A 136 -44.00 -3.41 9.08
CA ALA A 136 -44.45 -4.71 8.64
C ALA A 136 -43.50 -5.86 8.97
N GLY A 137 -42.37 -5.57 9.62
CA GLY A 137 -41.44 -6.57 10.13
C GLY A 137 -40.83 -7.43 9.01
N VAL A 138 -40.61 -8.71 9.31
CA VAL A 138 -40.04 -9.65 8.35
C VAL A 138 -41.08 -10.03 7.30
N LYS A 139 -40.77 -9.80 6.02
CA LYS A 139 -41.64 -10.11 4.86
C LYS A 139 -41.42 -11.52 4.30
N GLY A 140 -40.43 -12.25 4.82
CA GLY A 140 -40.14 -13.65 4.51
C GLY A 140 -38.66 -13.98 4.63
N PHE A 141 -38.28 -15.20 4.24
CA PHE A 141 -36.90 -15.67 4.31
C PHE A 141 -36.50 -16.38 3.01
N VAL A 142 -35.25 -16.18 2.57
CA VAL A 142 -34.68 -16.88 1.40
C VAL A 142 -33.44 -17.66 1.83
N LYS A 143 -33.44 -18.97 1.64
CA LYS A 143 -32.29 -19.84 1.91
C LYS A 143 -31.33 -19.81 0.73
N CYS A 144 -30.08 -19.47 0.99
CA CYS A 144 -29.05 -19.44 -0.04
C CYS A 144 -27.66 -19.86 0.47
N SER A 145 -26.80 -20.23 -0.47
CA SER A 145 -25.36 -20.35 -0.25
C SER A 145 -24.66 -19.30 -1.09
N ILE A 146 -23.72 -18.56 -0.50
CA ILE A 146 -22.96 -17.50 -1.16
C ILE A 146 -21.47 -17.80 -0.96
N SER A 147 -20.69 -17.80 -2.03
CA SER A 147 -19.23 -18.00 -1.97
C SER A 147 -18.52 -16.97 -2.83
N VAL A 148 -17.38 -16.47 -2.35
CA VAL A 148 -16.50 -15.58 -3.10
C VAL A 148 -15.14 -16.24 -3.20
N SER A 149 -14.61 -16.42 -4.41
CA SER A 149 -13.31 -17.06 -4.63
C SER A 149 -12.42 -16.23 -5.54
N ALA A 150 -11.16 -16.05 -5.14
CA ALA A 150 -10.10 -15.47 -5.95
C ALA A 150 -9.14 -16.55 -6.46
N ARG A 151 -8.37 -16.23 -7.50
CA ARG A 151 -7.33 -17.13 -8.03
C ARG A 151 -6.25 -17.38 -6.97
N GLY A 152 -6.12 -18.64 -6.53
CA GLY A 152 -5.16 -19.07 -5.52
C GLY A 152 -5.75 -19.34 -4.13
N ASP A 153 -7.04 -19.06 -3.92
CA ASP A 153 -7.74 -19.39 -2.67
C ASP A 153 -7.89 -20.91 -2.54
N VAL A 154 -7.60 -21.44 -1.34
CA VAL A 154 -7.77 -22.87 -1.02
C VAL A 154 -9.24 -23.11 -0.68
N VAL A 155 -9.98 -23.76 -1.57
CA VAL A 155 -11.41 -24.07 -1.34
C VAL A 155 -11.51 -25.28 -0.40
N GLY A 156 -11.97 -25.06 0.83
CA GLY A 156 -12.23 -26.14 1.78
C GLY A 156 -13.36 -27.07 1.34
N PHE A 157 -13.27 -28.35 1.68
CA PHE A 157 -14.30 -29.35 1.41
C PHE A 157 -15.69 -28.91 1.94
N LEU A 158 -16.75 -29.29 1.24
CA LEU A 158 -18.12 -29.06 1.70
C LEU A 158 -18.36 -29.84 3.00
N PRO A 159 -18.94 -29.23 4.05
CA PRO A 159 -19.37 -29.99 5.22
C PRO A 159 -20.41 -31.04 4.81
N THR A 160 -20.14 -32.31 5.08
CA THR A 160 -20.95 -33.49 4.72
C THR A 160 -22.19 -33.71 5.60
N SER A 161 -22.52 -32.78 6.50
CA SER A 161 -23.70 -32.95 7.36
C SER A 161 -24.97 -32.64 6.58
N SER A 162 -25.69 -33.69 6.19
CA SER A 162 -27.10 -33.63 5.81
C SER A 162 -27.91 -33.10 7.00
N SER A 163 -28.21 -31.81 7.04
CA SER A 163 -29.05 -31.29 8.12
C SER A 163 -30.51 -31.62 7.85
N SER A 164 -31.16 -32.09 8.91
CA SER A 164 -32.58 -32.46 8.97
C SER A 164 -33.49 -31.32 8.52
N ARG A 165 -34.66 -31.67 7.95
CA ARG A 165 -35.68 -30.72 7.47
C ARG A 165 -36.28 -29.76 8.53
N ASP A 166 -35.87 -29.89 9.80
CA ASP A 166 -36.29 -29.07 10.95
C ASP A 166 -35.13 -28.18 11.47
N GLU A 167 -34.49 -27.41 10.60
CA GLU A 167 -33.61 -26.33 11.07
C GLU A 167 -34.44 -25.09 11.43
N ASP A 168 -34.36 -24.67 12.69
CA ASP A 168 -34.91 -23.42 13.19
C ASP A 168 -34.32 -22.22 12.41
N ILE A 169 -35.14 -21.56 11.59
CA ILE A 169 -34.75 -20.46 10.69
C ILE A 169 -33.96 -19.39 11.46
N GLU A 170 -34.41 -19.06 12.67
CA GLU A 170 -33.84 -17.98 13.50
C GLU A 170 -32.42 -18.28 13.99
N ARG A 171 -32.04 -19.57 14.04
CA ARG A 171 -30.69 -20.00 14.43
C ARG A 171 -29.72 -20.09 13.26
N ASN A 172 -30.22 -20.04 12.02
CA ASN A 172 -29.44 -20.29 10.82
C ASN A 172 -29.49 -19.13 9.79
N LEU A 173 -29.49 -17.89 10.29
CA LEU A 173 -29.55 -16.69 9.45
C LEU A 173 -28.25 -16.41 8.70
N LEU A 174 -28.38 -15.75 7.54
CA LEU A 174 -27.30 -15.28 6.68
C LEU A 174 -26.67 -14.00 7.27
N LEU A 175 -26.06 -14.16 8.44
CA LEU A 175 -25.44 -13.10 9.22
C LEU A 175 -24.02 -13.48 9.63
N PRO A 176 -23.06 -12.53 9.67
CA PRO A 176 -21.73 -12.75 10.18
C PRO A 176 -21.73 -13.16 11.66
N LYS A 177 -20.65 -13.82 12.09
CA LYS A 177 -20.41 -14.05 13.53
C LYS A 177 -20.41 -12.70 14.26
N ARG A 178 -21.10 -12.65 15.41
CA ARG A 178 -21.29 -11.47 16.30
C ARG A 178 -22.40 -10.49 15.90
N VAL A 179 -23.09 -10.70 14.77
CA VAL A 179 -24.30 -9.93 14.46
C VAL A 179 -25.51 -10.65 15.09
N PRO A 180 -26.33 -9.96 15.91
CA PRO A 180 -27.51 -10.57 16.51
C PRO A 180 -28.59 -10.90 15.46
N ALA A 181 -29.38 -11.94 15.71
CA ALA A 181 -30.49 -12.34 14.83
C ALA A 181 -31.58 -11.26 14.77
N GLU A 182 -31.93 -10.69 15.92
CA GLU A 182 -32.78 -9.51 16.01
C GLU A 182 -31.93 -8.24 15.81
N ARG A 183 -32.23 -7.52 14.75
CA ARG A 183 -31.59 -6.23 14.44
C ARG A 183 -32.62 -5.11 14.50
N PRO A 184 -32.50 -4.16 15.44
CA PRO A 184 -33.37 -3.00 15.45
C PRO A 184 -33.13 -2.14 14.21
N TRP A 185 -34.15 -1.41 13.79
CA TRP A 185 -33.98 -0.34 12.80
C TRP A 185 -33.22 0.83 13.43
N ALA A 186 -32.32 1.43 12.65
CA ALA A 186 -31.59 2.62 13.04
C ALA A 186 -31.63 3.67 11.92
N ARG A 187 -31.50 4.93 12.33
CA ARG A 187 -31.33 6.09 11.45
C ARG A 187 -29.86 6.49 11.47
N VAL A 188 -29.21 6.37 10.32
CA VAL A 188 -27.85 6.87 10.11
C VAL A 188 -27.98 8.28 9.54
N CYS A 189 -27.63 9.29 10.34
CA CYS A 189 -27.69 10.70 9.95
C CYS A 189 -26.30 11.18 9.54
N ILE A 190 -26.18 11.68 8.31
CA ILE A 190 -24.98 12.30 7.76
C ILE A 190 -25.26 13.79 7.61
N LYS A 191 -24.57 14.61 8.39
CA LYS A 191 -24.66 16.07 8.35
C LYS A 191 -23.53 16.61 7.48
N LEU A 192 -23.87 17.37 6.46
CA LEU A 192 -22.96 17.97 5.49
C LEU A 192 -23.03 19.48 5.66
N TYR A 193 -21.96 20.07 6.18
CA TYR A 193 -21.96 21.48 6.55
C TYR A 193 -21.50 22.35 5.38
N ARG A 194 -20.28 22.13 4.92
CA ARG A 194 -19.66 22.90 3.83
C ARG A 194 -18.45 22.20 3.24
N ALA A 195 -17.96 22.66 2.11
CA ALA A 195 -16.65 22.28 1.58
C ALA A 195 -15.75 23.51 1.38
N GLU A 196 -14.44 23.30 1.35
CA GLU A 196 -13.49 24.36 1.00
C GLU A 196 -12.37 23.84 0.09
N GLY A 197 -11.80 24.74 -0.70
CA GLY A 197 -10.68 24.46 -1.58
C GLY A 197 -10.99 23.50 -2.74
N LEU A 198 -12.26 23.43 -3.17
CA LEU A 198 -12.63 22.66 -4.37
C LEU A 198 -11.99 23.27 -5.63
N PRO A 199 -11.70 22.47 -6.68
CA PRO A 199 -11.13 22.97 -7.92
C PRO A 199 -12.15 23.82 -8.71
N SER A 200 -11.66 24.82 -9.44
CA SER A 200 -12.43 25.48 -10.51
C SER A 200 -12.23 24.74 -11.84
N MET A 201 -13.23 24.76 -12.73
CA MET A 201 -13.11 24.16 -14.06
C MET A 201 -12.33 25.10 -14.98
N SER A 202 -11.37 24.57 -15.74
CA SER A 202 -10.80 25.30 -16.87
C SER A 202 -11.75 25.17 -18.07
N ALA A 203 -11.96 26.28 -18.77
CA ALA A 203 -12.78 26.39 -19.98
C ALA A 203 -12.30 25.44 -21.10
N GLY A 204 -12.63 24.15 -21.02
CA GLY A 204 -12.33 23.15 -22.03
C GLY A 204 -13.38 23.16 -23.14
N ILE A 205 -12.96 23.49 -24.37
CA ILE A 205 -13.64 23.47 -25.69
C ILE A 205 -14.98 24.23 -25.81
N MET A 206 -15.83 24.26 -24.79
CA MET A 206 -17.09 25.02 -24.77
C MET A 206 -16.95 26.45 -24.21
N GLY A 207 -15.80 26.79 -23.60
CA GLY A 207 -15.48 28.16 -23.19
C GLY A 207 -15.02 29.09 -24.32
N GLY A 208 -15.29 28.72 -25.58
CA GLY A 208 -15.10 29.59 -26.75
C GLY A 208 -15.92 30.89 -26.65
N PHE A 209 -17.05 30.86 -25.94
CA PHE A 209 -17.89 32.04 -25.69
C PHE A 209 -17.46 32.85 -24.45
N SER A 210 -16.99 32.20 -23.38
CA SER A 210 -16.49 32.90 -22.17
C SER A 210 -15.18 33.66 -22.42
N LYS A 211 -14.38 33.23 -23.40
CA LYS A 211 -13.17 33.97 -23.86
C LYS A 211 -13.49 35.32 -24.50
N ILE A 212 -14.72 35.53 -24.97
CA ILE A 212 -15.14 36.78 -25.62
C ILE A 212 -15.59 37.82 -24.59
N ILE A 213 -15.96 37.38 -23.37
CA ILE A 213 -16.55 38.23 -22.31
C ILE A 213 -15.55 38.55 -21.17
N GLY A 214 -14.34 37.98 -21.19
CA GLY A 214 -13.28 38.37 -20.24
C GLY A 214 -13.37 37.74 -18.85
N GLU A 215 -14.36 36.90 -18.56
CA GLU A 215 -14.42 36.12 -17.32
C GLU A 215 -13.41 34.96 -17.36
N ARG A 216 -12.42 35.02 -16.46
CA ARG A 216 -11.27 34.10 -16.43
C ARG A 216 -11.46 32.84 -15.57
N LYS A 217 -12.52 32.71 -14.78
CA LYS A 217 -12.78 31.55 -13.92
C LYS A 217 -14.21 31.06 -14.10
N VAL A 218 -14.36 29.82 -14.57
CA VAL A 218 -15.64 29.10 -14.53
C VAL A 218 -15.65 28.36 -13.20
N PHE A 219 -16.51 28.77 -12.27
CA PHE A 219 -16.67 28.02 -11.03
C PHE A 219 -17.54 26.78 -11.30
N ILE A 220 -17.41 25.81 -10.41
CA ILE A 220 -18.19 24.58 -10.41
C ILE A 220 -19.54 24.83 -9.71
N ASP A 221 -20.49 23.93 -9.94
CA ASP A 221 -21.79 23.86 -9.28
C ASP A 221 -21.85 22.64 -8.36
N PRO A 222 -21.18 22.68 -7.19
CA PRO A 222 -20.97 21.49 -6.36
C PRO A 222 -22.19 21.03 -5.57
N TYR A 223 -22.37 19.72 -5.49
CA TYR A 223 -23.25 19.04 -4.53
C TYR A 223 -22.59 17.75 -4.01
N VAL A 224 -23.13 17.21 -2.92
CA VAL A 224 -22.64 15.97 -2.31
C VAL A 224 -23.67 14.87 -2.47
N GLN A 225 -23.23 13.73 -3.01
CA GLN A 225 -23.99 12.49 -3.06
C GLN A 225 -23.43 11.51 -2.02
N VAL A 226 -24.29 11.02 -1.14
CA VAL A 226 -23.95 10.00 -0.14
C VAL A 226 -24.67 8.70 -0.51
N SER A 227 -23.92 7.60 -0.55
CA SER A 227 -24.46 6.26 -0.81
C SER A 227 -24.12 5.30 0.33
N PHE A 228 -25.14 4.59 0.83
CA PHE A 228 -25.00 3.64 1.94
C PHE A 228 -26.05 2.53 1.86
N CYS A 229 -25.65 1.25 1.99
CA CYS A 229 -26.55 0.09 1.91
C CYS A 229 -27.47 0.09 0.66
N GLY A 230 -26.96 0.60 -0.47
CA GLY A 230 -27.72 0.73 -1.72
C GLY A 230 -28.87 1.74 -1.66
N GLN A 231 -28.87 2.61 -0.65
CA GLN A 231 -29.64 3.84 -0.59
C GLN A 231 -28.72 4.99 -1.02
N GLN A 232 -29.31 6.05 -1.57
CA GLN A 232 -28.60 7.23 -2.04
C GLN A 232 -29.38 8.48 -1.62
N GLY A 233 -28.65 9.52 -1.22
CA GLY A 233 -29.19 10.84 -0.93
C GLY A 233 -28.21 11.90 -1.41
N GLU A 234 -28.74 13.08 -1.72
CA GLU A 234 -28.00 14.20 -2.30
C GLU A 234 -28.33 15.49 -1.55
N THR A 235 -27.38 16.42 -1.51
CA THR A 235 -27.63 17.79 -1.06
C THR A 235 -28.21 18.64 -2.18
N SER A 236 -28.63 19.86 -1.87
CA SER A 236 -28.82 20.89 -2.88
C SER A 236 -27.51 21.20 -3.63
N VAL A 237 -27.68 21.75 -4.85
CA VAL A 237 -26.60 22.23 -5.70
C VAL A 237 -26.33 23.69 -5.36
N GLU A 238 -25.08 24.00 -5.02
CA GLU A 238 -24.62 25.37 -4.82
C GLU A 238 -24.00 25.88 -6.11
N THR A 239 -24.43 27.05 -6.60
CA THR A 239 -24.03 27.54 -7.92
C THR A 239 -22.76 28.38 -7.87
N ASN A 240 -21.88 28.18 -8.85
CA ASN A 240 -20.72 29.00 -9.16
C ASN A 240 -19.80 29.25 -7.95
N THR A 241 -19.47 28.20 -7.18
CA THR A 241 -18.66 28.31 -5.96
C THR A 241 -17.68 27.16 -5.77
N THR A 242 -16.49 27.45 -5.24
CA THR A 242 -15.51 26.44 -4.79
C THR A 242 -15.55 26.20 -3.27
N GLU A 243 -16.41 26.92 -2.56
CA GLU A 243 -16.60 26.87 -1.11
C GLU A 243 -18.10 26.81 -0.76
N PRO A 244 -18.80 25.73 -1.17
CA PRO A 244 -20.24 25.60 -0.94
C PRO A 244 -20.60 25.40 0.54
N GLU A 245 -21.72 25.95 0.98
CA GLU A 245 -22.26 25.79 2.34
C GLU A 245 -23.68 25.21 2.32
N TRP A 246 -23.80 23.88 2.33
CA TRP A 246 -25.11 23.20 2.29
C TRP A 246 -25.86 23.30 3.63
N ASN A 247 -25.18 22.99 4.74
CA ASN A 247 -25.81 22.81 6.05
C ASN A 247 -27.06 21.91 5.97
N GLU A 248 -26.90 20.72 5.40
CA GLU A 248 -27.96 19.74 5.17
C GLU A 248 -27.72 18.43 5.92
N GLN A 249 -28.79 17.65 6.12
CA GLN A 249 -28.70 16.33 6.72
C GLN A 249 -29.35 15.29 5.80
N ILE A 250 -28.56 14.32 5.35
CA ILE A 250 -29.03 13.11 4.67
C ILE A 250 -29.20 12.02 5.71
N SER A 251 -30.30 11.27 5.67
CA SER A 251 -30.60 10.21 6.64
C SER A 251 -31.02 8.92 5.96
N PHE A 252 -30.41 7.81 6.35
CA PHE A 252 -30.75 6.48 5.86
C PHE A 252 -31.35 5.63 6.99
N ILE A 253 -32.35 4.82 6.66
CA ILE A 253 -32.96 3.87 7.60
C ILE A 253 -32.48 2.47 7.24
N GLU A 254 -31.83 1.79 8.18
CA GLU A 254 -31.28 0.45 7.96
C GLU A 254 -31.29 -0.38 9.25
N MET A 255 -31.34 -1.70 9.13
CA MET A 255 -31.17 -2.61 10.26
C MET A 255 -29.75 -2.49 10.83
N PHE A 256 -29.65 -2.44 12.16
CA PHE A 256 -28.39 -2.26 12.86
C PHE A 256 -27.98 -3.51 13.66
N PRO A 257 -26.72 -3.97 13.59
CA PRO A 257 -25.64 -3.47 12.74
C PRO A 257 -25.89 -3.69 11.23
N PRO A 258 -25.44 -2.76 10.37
CA PRO A 258 -25.56 -2.89 8.91
C PRO A 258 -24.63 -4.00 8.39
N LEU A 259 -25.01 -4.61 7.27
CA LEU A 259 -24.17 -5.60 6.55
C LEU A 259 -23.35 -4.97 5.43
N SER A 260 -23.26 -3.63 5.43
CA SER A 260 -22.37 -2.83 4.58
C SER A 260 -21.42 -2.08 5.50
N ARG A 261 -20.11 -2.15 5.21
CA ARG A 261 -19.06 -1.58 6.08
C ARG A 261 -18.75 -0.12 5.81
N LYS A 262 -19.00 0.36 4.59
CA LYS A 262 -18.54 1.70 4.17
C LYS A 262 -19.69 2.60 3.72
N ILE A 263 -19.55 3.89 4.04
CA ILE A 263 -20.37 4.98 3.49
C ILE A 263 -19.56 5.64 2.38
N LYS A 264 -20.11 5.72 1.17
CA LYS A 264 -19.50 6.44 0.04
C LYS A 264 -19.96 7.89 0.06
N VAL A 265 -19.03 8.83 0.08
CA VAL A 265 -19.28 10.28 0.00
C VAL A 265 -18.62 10.78 -1.28
N GLN A 266 -19.41 11.29 -2.21
CA GLN A 266 -18.93 11.84 -3.48
C GLN A 266 -19.26 13.32 -3.55
N VAL A 267 -18.29 14.14 -3.93
CA VAL A 267 -18.53 15.53 -4.32
C VAL A 267 -18.60 15.56 -5.84
N LEU A 268 -19.69 16.09 -6.39
CA LEU A 268 -19.96 16.17 -7.82
C LEU A 268 -20.17 17.60 -8.26
N ASP A 269 -19.91 17.87 -9.53
CA ASP A 269 -20.22 19.10 -10.25
C ASP A 269 -21.45 18.88 -11.13
N ASP A 270 -22.50 19.71 -10.98
CA ASP A 270 -23.73 19.63 -11.78
C ASP A 270 -23.54 20.20 -13.20
N ALA A 271 -22.86 19.43 -14.05
CA ALA A 271 -22.61 19.83 -15.44
C ALA A 271 -23.82 19.55 -16.36
N SER A 272 -23.90 20.28 -17.48
CA SER A 272 -24.98 20.20 -18.50
C SER A 272 -25.30 18.81 -19.08
N VAL A 273 -24.48 17.78 -18.84
CA VAL A 273 -24.66 16.38 -19.32
C VAL A 273 -24.73 15.39 -18.15
N GLY A 274 -25.04 15.86 -16.94
CA GLY A 274 -25.11 15.08 -15.70
C GLY A 274 -23.90 15.29 -14.79
N GLY A 275 -24.06 14.88 -13.52
CA GLY A 275 -23.07 15.08 -12.47
C GLY A 275 -21.70 14.47 -12.79
N VAL A 276 -20.64 15.27 -12.68
CA VAL A 276 -19.25 14.82 -12.85
C VAL A 276 -18.59 14.71 -11.48
N ALA A 277 -18.10 13.51 -11.12
CA ALA A 277 -17.40 13.32 -9.85
C ALA A 277 -16.12 14.18 -9.78
N ILE A 278 -16.00 15.00 -8.74
CA ILE A 278 -14.80 15.78 -8.42
C ILE A 278 -13.84 14.94 -7.57
N ALA A 279 -14.37 14.21 -6.60
CA ALA A 279 -13.65 13.32 -5.70
C ALA A 279 -14.62 12.36 -4.96
N THR A 280 -14.08 11.20 -4.56
CA THR A 280 -14.82 10.19 -3.78
C THR A 280 -14.03 9.85 -2.51
N HIS A 281 -14.72 9.78 -1.37
CA HIS A 281 -14.17 9.32 -0.11
C HIS A 281 -15.04 8.21 0.49
N TYR A 282 -14.42 7.22 1.13
CA TYR A 282 -15.12 6.14 1.82
C TYR A 282 -14.86 6.22 3.31
N ILE A 283 -15.93 6.21 4.11
CA ILE A 283 -15.84 6.16 5.57
C ILE A 283 -16.14 4.73 6.02
N ASP A 284 -15.16 4.09 6.66
CA ASP A 284 -15.32 2.75 7.24
C ASP A 284 -15.98 2.83 8.62
N LEU A 285 -17.14 2.18 8.77
CA LEU A 285 -17.87 2.14 10.03
C LEU A 285 -17.07 1.50 11.16
N GLN A 286 -16.14 0.59 10.88
CA GLN A 286 -15.29 -0.04 11.89
C GLN A 286 -14.28 0.95 12.49
N GLU A 287 -13.83 1.95 11.72
CA GLU A 287 -12.87 2.96 12.20
C GLU A 287 -13.54 3.99 13.13
N ILE A 288 -14.87 4.10 13.05
CA ILE A 288 -15.68 5.10 13.76
C ILE A 288 -16.68 4.48 14.76
N SER A 289 -16.54 3.19 15.09
CA SER A 289 -17.42 2.48 16.04
C SER A 289 -16.67 1.41 16.85
N ASP A 290 -17.33 0.90 17.88
CA ASP A 290 -16.88 -0.26 18.65
C ASP A 290 -18.08 -1.15 18.95
N ALA A 291 -18.12 -2.32 18.31
CA ALA A 291 -19.24 -3.27 18.42
C ALA A 291 -19.21 -4.12 19.71
N ASP A 292 -18.21 -3.94 20.59
CA ASP A 292 -18.18 -4.63 21.88
C ASP A 292 -19.35 -4.19 22.79
N ARG A 293 -19.70 -5.03 23.79
CA ARG A 293 -20.80 -4.76 24.74
C ARG A 293 -20.70 -3.40 25.43
N ASN A 294 -19.48 -2.92 25.68
CA ASN A 294 -19.19 -1.62 26.29
C ASN A 294 -18.60 -0.63 25.27
N GLY A 295 -18.92 -0.82 24.00
CA GLY A 295 -18.46 0.00 22.90
C GLY A 295 -19.38 1.17 22.60
N PHE A 296 -19.36 1.66 21.37
CA PHE A 296 -20.10 2.82 20.93
C PHE A 296 -20.56 2.66 19.47
N ASN A 297 -21.74 3.17 19.17
CA ASN A 297 -22.28 3.18 17.82
C ASN A 297 -21.46 4.09 16.91
N PRO A 298 -21.52 3.90 15.57
CA PRO A 298 -20.84 4.78 14.63
C PRO A 298 -21.11 6.26 14.90
N THR A 299 -20.02 7.02 15.10
CA THR A 299 -20.07 8.47 15.31
C THR A 299 -18.86 9.10 14.65
N PHE A 300 -19.04 10.23 13.99
CA PHE A 300 -17.95 10.97 13.32
C PHE A 300 -18.22 12.47 13.43
N GLY A 301 -17.17 13.25 13.58
CA GLY A 301 -17.21 14.70 13.46
C GLY A 301 -18.04 15.44 14.53
N PRO A 302 -18.30 16.74 14.32
CA PRO A 302 -17.91 17.54 13.14
C PRO A 302 -16.40 17.52 12.91
N ALA A 303 -15.98 17.14 11.70
CA ALA A 303 -14.58 17.06 11.30
C ALA A 303 -14.42 17.19 9.78
N TRP A 304 -13.27 17.71 9.34
CA TRP A 304 -12.89 17.81 7.94
C TRP A 304 -12.48 16.44 7.38
N VAL A 305 -12.90 16.17 6.16
CA VAL A 305 -12.48 15.02 5.35
C VAL A 305 -11.76 15.55 4.11
N ASN A 306 -10.47 15.22 3.98
CA ASN A 306 -9.65 15.60 2.84
C ASN A 306 -9.98 14.74 1.60
N LEU A 307 -10.21 15.40 0.47
CA LEU A 307 -10.65 14.78 -0.78
C LEU A 307 -9.50 14.70 -1.79
N TYR A 308 -9.39 13.56 -2.47
CA TYR A 308 -8.36 13.31 -3.47
C TYR A 308 -8.96 12.72 -4.75
N GLY A 309 -8.36 13.02 -5.89
CA GLY A 309 -8.83 12.62 -7.21
C GLY A 309 -7.77 12.83 -8.30
N SER A 310 -8.19 13.11 -9.52
CA SER A 310 -7.33 13.31 -10.69
C SER A 310 -6.75 14.73 -10.77
N PRO A 311 -5.60 14.93 -11.47
CA PRO A 311 -4.93 16.22 -11.58
C PRO A 311 -5.71 17.32 -12.31
N GLN A 312 -6.69 17.04 -13.18
CA GLN A 312 -7.51 18.04 -13.89
C GLN A 312 -8.76 17.45 -14.59
N ASN A 313 -9.88 18.19 -14.59
CA ASN A 313 -11.14 17.83 -15.27
C ASN A 313 -11.07 18.09 -16.79
N SER A 314 -10.19 17.38 -17.52
CA SER A 314 -10.29 17.37 -18.99
C SER A 314 -11.46 16.48 -19.40
N VAL A 315 -12.65 17.09 -19.54
CA VAL A 315 -13.92 16.40 -19.86
C VAL A 315 -13.80 15.49 -21.10
N LEU A 316 -12.88 15.82 -22.02
CA LEU A 316 -12.56 15.03 -23.21
C LEU A 316 -11.17 14.40 -23.06
N ARG A 317 -11.14 13.15 -22.56
CA ARG A 317 -9.97 12.25 -22.40
C ARG A 317 -9.19 12.34 -21.07
N ASP A 318 -9.85 12.55 -19.93
CA ASP A 318 -9.22 12.27 -18.62
C ASP A 318 -8.96 10.76 -18.46
N ILE A 319 -7.71 10.34 -18.67
CA ILE A 319 -7.23 8.96 -18.46
C ILE A 319 -7.38 8.54 -16.99
N HIS A 320 -7.55 9.50 -16.07
CA HIS A 320 -7.64 9.29 -14.63
C HIS A 320 -9.03 9.55 -14.05
N ARG A 321 -10.08 9.61 -14.89
CA ARG A 321 -11.47 9.81 -14.43
C ARG A 321 -11.87 8.82 -13.32
N ASP A 322 -11.40 7.57 -13.44
CA ASP A 322 -11.62 6.50 -12.47
C ASP A 322 -11.18 6.88 -11.04
N LEU A 323 -10.14 7.71 -10.88
CA LEU A 323 -9.70 8.19 -9.56
C LEU A 323 -10.77 9.06 -8.88
N ASN A 324 -11.51 9.86 -9.64
CA ASN A 324 -12.58 10.71 -9.10
C ASN A 324 -13.79 9.89 -8.65
N GLU A 325 -14.03 8.74 -9.30
CA GLU A 325 -15.05 7.75 -8.94
C GLU A 325 -14.66 6.88 -7.73
N GLY A 326 -13.47 7.08 -7.18
CA GLY A 326 -12.93 6.30 -6.08
C GLY A 326 -12.37 4.94 -6.49
N ARG A 327 -12.00 4.77 -7.77
CA ARG A 327 -11.32 3.57 -8.28
C ARG A 327 -9.81 3.83 -8.31
N GLY A 328 -9.14 3.50 -7.20
CA GLY A 328 -7.70 3.69 -7.01
C GLY A 328 -7.36 4.82 -6.04
N GLU A 329 -6.07 5.03 -5.79
CA GLU A 329 -5.57 6.08 -4.89
C GLU A 329 -5.60 7.44 -5.61
N GLY A 330 -6.39 8.39 -5.10
CA GLY A 330 -6.39 9.76 -5.62
C GLY A 330 -5.00 10.41 -5.53
N ILE A 331 -4.53 10.95 -6.65
CA ILE A 331 -3.15 11.45 -6.81
C ILE A 331 -3.05 12.98 -6.71
N PHE A 332 -4.18 13.66 -6.53
CA PHE A 332 -4.25 15.11 -6.44
C PHE A 332 -5.24 15.53 -5.36
N TYR A 333 -4.91 16.58 -4.59
CA TYR A 333 -5.84 17.14 -3.60
C TYR A 333 -6.94 17.96 -4.28
N ARG A 334 -8.20 17.69 -3.91
CA ARG A 334 -9.42 18.22 -4.56
C ARG A 334 -10.29 19.06 -3.61
N GLY A 335 -9.77 19.41 -2.44
CA GLY A 335 -10.50 20.15 -1.41
C GLY A 335 -10.83 19.27 -0.21
N ARG A 336 -11.70 19.76 0.67
CA ARG A 336 -12.14 19.03 1.86
C ARG A 336 -13.59 19.35 2.20
N VAL A 337 -14.30 18.38 2.78
CA VAL A 337 -15.70 18.52 3.20
C VAL A 337 -15.82 18.40 4.72
N LEU A 338 -16.57 19.32 5.33
CA LEU A 338 -16.87 19.31 6.75
C LEU A 338 -18.17 18.54 6.98
N MET A 339 -18.08 17.46 7.76
CA MET A 339 -19.23 16.59 7.98
C MET A 339 -19.27 15.95 9.38
N ALA A 340 -20.42 15.40 9.73
CA ALA A 340 -20.62 14.58 10.93
C ALA A 340 -21.52 13.38 10.63
N ILE A 341 -21.33 12.28 11.38
CA ILE A 341 -22.17 11.08 11.31
C ILE A 341 -22.65 10.74 12.71
N THR A 342 -23.94 10.44 12.85
CA THR A 342 -24.53 9.94 14.09
C THR A 342 -25.53 8.82 13.80
N VAL A 343 -25.59 7.82 14.67
CA VAL A 343 -26.56 6.72 14.56
C VAL A 343 -27.58 6.79 15.70
N GLU A 344 -28.87 6.84 15.35
CA GLU A 344 -29.98 6.75 16.29
C GLU A 344 -30.68 5.38 16.14
N ILE A 345 -30.60 4.53 17.16
CA ILE A 345 -31.28 3.22 17.17
C ILE A 345 -32.71 3.39 17.68
N PHE A 346 -33.70 2.81 16.99
CA PHE A 346 -35.08 2.85 17.43
C PHE A 346 -35.39 1.73 18.43
N SER A 347 -35.84 2.09 19.62
CA SER A 347 -36.23 1.12 20.67
C SER A 347 -37.56 0.42 20.41
N SER A 348 -38.40 0.95 19.50
CA SER A 348 -39.69 0.36 19.09
C SER A 348 -40.11 0.85 17.69
N PRO A 349 -40.76 0.00 16.85
CA PRO A 349 -41.25 0.39 15.51
C PRO A 349 -42.22 1.59 15.51
N SER A 350 -42.94 1.84 16.61
CA SER A 350 -43.89 2.95 16.72
C SER A 350 -43.23 4.31 16.93
N LEU A 351 -42.02 4.36 17.50
CA LEU A 351 -41.23 5.60 17.68
C LEU A 351 -40.53 6.06 16.39
N ALA A 352 -40.25 5.14 15.47
CA ALA A 352 -39.60 5.43 14.20
C ALA A 352 -40.39 6.47 13.39
N GLU A 353 -41.71 6.32 13.30
CA GLU A 353 -42.59 7.24 12.55
C GLU A 353 -42.91 8.56 13.27
N ARG A 354 -43.05 8.57 14.61
CA ARG A 354 -43.34 9.81 15.36
C ARG A 354 -42.24 10.86 15.19
N LYS A 355 -40.99 10.41 14.98
CA LYS A 355 -39.82 11.23 14.60
C LYS A 355 -39.56 11.29 13.08
N LEU A 356 -40.29 10.52 12.26
CA LEU A 356 -40.17 10.54 10.79
C LEU A 356 -41.12 11.58 10.19
N GLY A 357 -42.37 11.64 10.68
CA GLY A 357 -43.37 12.63 10.27
C GLY A 357 -43.08 14.06 10.76
N ASP A 358 -42.28 14.21 11.81
CA ASP A 358 -41.96 15.53 12.40
C ASP A 358 -40.73 16.21 11.76
N ARG A 359 -39.98 15.51 10.86
CA ARG A 359 -38.75 16.04 10.26
C ARG A 359 -38.48 15.64 8.80
N THR A 360 -39.45 15.04 8.09
CA THR A 360 -39.31 14.80 6.62
C THR A 360 -39.32 16.10 5.81
N ARG A 361 -39.61 17.24 6.44
CA ARG A 361 -39.23 18.60 6.03
C ARG A 361 -38.61 19.34 7.22
N GLY A 362 -37.51 18.81 7.77
CA GLY A 362 -36.69 19.58 8.70
C GLY A 362 -36.17 20.82 7.97
N SER A 363 -36.77 21.96 8.23
CA SER A 363 -36.29 23.25 7.78
C SER A 363 -34.82 23.42 8.18
N GLN A 364 -34.11 24.26 7.42
CA GLN A 364 -32.77 24.81 7.69
C GLN A 364 -32.53 25.24 9.16
N ALA A 365 -33.59 25.37 9.96
CA ALA A 365 -33.60 25.84 11.34
C ALA A 365 -33.12 24.83 12.42
N ASP A 366 -33.04 23.51 12.15
CA ASP A 366 -32.65 22.51 13.16
C ASP A 366 -31.14 22.15 13.16
N LEU A 367 -30.40 22.56 12.13
CA LEU A 367 -28.94 22.53 12.13
C LEU A 367 -28.45 23.82 12.76
N CYS A 368 -28.12 23.79 14.06
CA CYS A 368 -27.41 24.89 14.68
C CYS A 368 -26.14 25.14 13.87
N LEU A 369 -25.99 26.36 13.32
CA LEU A 369 -24.75 26.79 12.69
C LEU A 369 -23.60 26.40 13.61
N LEU A 370 -22.63 25.64 13.08
CA LEU A 370 -21.48 25.22 13.86
C LEU A 370 -20.77 26.49 14.33
N ALA A 371 -20.73 26.72 15.64
CA ALA A 371 -19.91 27.78 16.18
C ALA A 371 -18.46 27.55 15.71
N GLN A 372 -17.80 28.58 15.17
CA GLN A 372 -16.44 28.47 14.62
C GLN A 372 -15.45 27.82 15.62
N ASN A 373 -15.69 28.01 16.92
CA ASN A 373 -14.89 27.45 18.00
C ASN A 373 -14.92 25.91 18.08
N VAL A 374 -15.92 25.24 17.50
CA VAL A 374 -16.04 23.76 17.49
C VAL A 374 -14.99 23.11 16.59
N LEU A 375 -14.54 23.82 15.55
CA LEU A 375 -13.59 23.31 14.57
C LEU A 375 -12.12 23.46 15.01
N GLY A 376 -11.86 24.10 16.15
CA GLY A 376 -10.51 24.44 16.58
C GLY A 376 -9.97 25.71 15.92
N ARG A 377 -8.85 26.21 16.43
CA ARG A 377 -8.20 27.42 15.92
C ARG A 377 -7.40 27.07 14.67
N LYS A 378 -7.55 27.87 13.60
CA LYS A 378 -6.63 27.80 12.46
C LYS A 378 -5.26 28.31 12.89
N GLU A 379 -4.27 27.44 12.80
CA GLU A 379 -2.87 27.74 13.04
C GLU A 379 -2.11 27.72 11.71
N GLU A 380 -1.01 28.45 11.67
CA GLU A 380 -0.09 28.40 10.54
C GLU A 380 0.88 27.22 10.70
N PHE A 381 1.08 26.48 9.63
CA PHE A 381 1.97 25.33 9.53
C PHE A 381 3.05 25.59 8.48
N LEU A 382 4.27 25.19 8.81
CA LEU A 382 5.41 25.12 7.89
C LEU A 382 5.61 23.66 7.47
N LEU A 383 5.58 23.43 6.17
CA LEU A 383 6.15 22.25 5.54
C LEU A 383 7.54 22.64 5.00
N PHE A 384 8.58 21.96 5.46
CA PHE A 384 9.95 22.13 4.98
C PHE A 384 10.45 20.80 4.41
N ALA A 385 11.17 20.86 3.29
CA ALA A 385 11.86 19.70 2.74
C ALA A 385 13.21 20.06 2.10
N ALA A 386 14.17 19.15 2.21
CA ALA A 386 15.48 19.24 1.56
C ALA A 386 15.77 17.95 0.78
N PHE A 387 16.19 18.07 -0.48
CA PHE A 387 16.48 16.92 -1.34
C PHE A 387 17.97 16.59 -1.29
N PHE A 388 18.30 15.31 -1.11
CA PHE A 388 19.66 14.83 -0.94
C PHE A 388 20.20 14.08 -2.15
N GLU A 389 19.36 13.26 -2.78
CA GLU A 389 19.65 12.60 -4.06
C GLU A 389 18.34 12.22 -4.76
N ALA A 390 18.37 12.14 -6.09
CA ALA A 390 17.34 11.47 -6.88
C ALA A 390 18.00 10.43 -7.77
N THR A 391 17.64 9.16 -7.64
CA THR A 391 18.33 8.02 -8.24
C THR A 391 17.32 7.09 -8.92
N MET A 392 17.79 6.06 -9.63
CA MET A 392 16.95 5.12 -10.39
C MET A 392 16.00 5.80 -11.39
N MET A 393 16.39 6.95 -11.95
CA MET A 393 15.56 7.59 -12.96
C MET A 393 15.68 6.83 -14.27
N ASP A 394 14.54 6.59 -14.89
CA ASP A 394 14.46 5.92 -16.18
C ASP A 394 15.26 6.66 -17.27
N SER A 395 15.92 5.89 -18.14
CA SER A 395 16.75 6.43 -19.22
C SER A 395 16.00 7.33 -20.20
N SER A 396 14.68 7.26 -20.29
CA SER A 396 13.85 8.18 -21.11
C SER A 396 13.85 9.63 -20.61
N LEU A 397 14.27 9.87 -19.37
CA LEU A 397 14.52 11.20 -18.81
C LEU A 397 15.95 11.68 -19.03
N SER A 398 16.84 10.81 -19.51
CA SER A 398 18.21 11.16 -19.86
C SER A 398 18.20 12.33 -20.86
N ASN A 399 18.94 13.39 -20.58
CA ASN A 399 19.00 14.68 -21.29
C ASN A 399 17.84 15.67 -21.10
N LYS A 400 16.78 15.38 -20.32
CA LYS A 400 15.72 16.36 -20.03
C LYS A 400 15.94 16.99 -18.65
N PRO A 401 15.80 18.31 -18.50
CA PRO A 401 15.90 18.93 -17.19
C PRO A 401 14.69 18.54 -16.33
N VAL A 402 14.95 18.23 -15.06
CA VAL A 402 14.01 17.74 -14.06
C VAL A 402 13.98 18.70 -12.86
N SER A 403 12.79 18.92 -12.30
CA SER A 403 12.62 19.61 -11.01
C SER A 403 11.58 18.88 -10.16
N PHE A 404 11.50 19.23 -8.88
CA PHE A 404 10.56 18.66 -7.93
C PHE A 404 9.65 19.75 -7.37
N GLU A 405 8.34 19.48 -7.33
CA GLU A 405 7.32 20.34 -6.73
C GLU A 405 6.75 19.66 -5.49
N ILE A 406 6.64 20.39 -4.37
CA ILE A 406 5.98 19.92 -3.15
C ILE A 406 4.72 20.75 -2.88
N SER A 407 3.64 20.09 -2.45
CA SER A 407 2.39 20.77 -2.09
C SER A 407 1.68 20.09 -0.93
N ILE A 408 0.89 20.85 -0.18
CA ILE A 408 0.00 20.37 0.87
C ILE A 408 -1.36 21.07 0.74
N GLY A 409 -2.41 20.29 0.53
CA GLY A 409 -3.72 20.84 0.17
C GLY A 409 -3.66 21.62 -1.15
N ASN A 410 -4.06 22.90 -1.12
CA ASN A 410 -3.92 23.82 -2.26
C ASN A 410 -2.67 24.72 -2.20
N TYR A 411 -1.87 24.61 -1.13
CA TYR A 411 -0.66 25.41 -0.97
C TYR A 411 0.53 24.79 -1.72
N GLY A 412 1.34 25.61 -2.37
CA GLY A 412 2.56 25.19 -3.09
C GLY A 412 2.35 24.73 -4.53
N LYS A 413 1.11 24.67 -5.03
CA LYS A 413 0.82 24.30 -6.43
C LYS A 413 1.21 25.44 -7.38
N SER A 414 2.04 25.16 -8.39
CA SER A 414 2.25 26.09 -9.51
C SER A 414 1.06 26.04 -10.48
N GLU A 415 0.57 27.21 -10.95
CA GLU A 415 -0.43 27.25 -12.03
C GLU A 415 0.22 26.68 -13.30
N GLU A 416 -0.42 25.69 -13.92
CA GLU A 416 0.07 25.14 -15.19
C GLU A 416 0.12 26.25 -16.25
N ALA A 417 1.34 26.60 -16.66
CA ALA A 417 1.55 27.48 -17.78
C ALA A 417 0.95 26.85 -19.05
N VAL A 418 -0.26 27.27 -19.41
CA VAL A 418 -0.82 27.06 -20.75
C VAL A 418 0.22 27.59 -21.73
N THR A 419 0.89 26.67 -22.43
CA THR A 419 1.93 26.97 -23.42
C THR A 419 1.43 28.04 -24.40
N LYS A 420 1.88 29.29 -24.21
CA LYS A 420 1.80 30.33 -25.23
C LYS A 420 2.73 29.93 -26.36
N GLY A 421 2.19 29.27 -27.38
CA GLY A 421 2.88 29.07 -28.64
C GLY A 421 2.94 30.39 -29.41
N TRP A 422 3.89 31.27 -29.11
CA TRP A 422 4.23 32.34 -30.05
C TRP A 422 5.24 31.78 -31.06
N LYS A 423 4.73 31.33 -32.21
CA LYS A 423 5.58 31.16 -33.39
C LYS A 423 6.09 32.54 -33.78
N ARG A 424 7.37 32.80 -33.55
CA ARG A 424 8.07 33.94 -34.13
C ARG A 424 8.20 33.67 -35.62
N MET A 425 7.30 34.25 -36.40
CA MET A 425 7.37 34.25 -37.85
C MET A 425 8.19 35.47 -38.25
N GLU A 426 9.42 35.23 -38.73
CA GLU A 426 10.19 36.24 -39.43
C GLU A 426 9.47 36.65 -40.71
N LYS A 427 9.20 37.95 -40.87
CA LYS A 427 9.30 38.68 -42.14
C LYS A 427 9.10 40.19 -41.92
N GLY A 428 10.14 40.95 -42.30
CA GLY A 428 10.04 42.17 -43.11
C GLY A 428 9.27 43.39 -42.60
N GLU A 429 10.05 44.41 -42.22
CA GLU A 429 9.95 45.81 -42.67
C GLU A 429 8.87 46.81 -42.14
N VAL A 430 9.44 47.88 -41.54
CA VAL A 430 9.07 49.33 -41.55
C VAL A 430 8.13 49.91 -40.47
N LYS A 431 8.73 50.82 -39.68
CA LYS A 431 8.30 52.10 -39.00
C LYS A 431 6.84 52.22 -38.50
N GLU A 432 6.53 52.82 -37.35
CA GLU A 432 6.92 54.15 -36.87
C GLU A 432 6.52 54.37 -35.39
N GLU A 433 7.13 55.38 -34.75
CA GLU A 433 6.95 55.83 -33.36
C GLU A 433 5.53 56.30 -33.01
N LYS A 434 5.11 56.14 -31.73
CA LYS A 434 4.82 57.26 -30.81
C LYS A 434 4.33 56.79 -29.43
N GLN A 435 4.82 57.51 -28.43
CA GLN A 435 4.48 57.46 -27.01
C GLN A 435 3.39 58.53 -26.69
N PRO A 436 2.93 58.69 -25.44
CA PRO A 436 1.55 58.45 -24.99
C PRO A 436 0.73 59.73 -24.76
N LEU A 437 -0.61 59.61 -24.65
CA LEU A 437 -1.47 60.67 -24.09
C LEU A 437 -2.52 60.10 -23.14
N LEU A 438 -2.57 60.73 -21.97
CA LEU A 438 -3.56 60.63 -20.90
C LEU A 438 -4.93 61.15 -21.40
N ASP A 439 -6.06 60.57 -20.99
CA ASP A 439 -6.86 61.16 -19.90
C ASP A 439 -8.12 60.35 -19.53
N THR A 440 -8.30 60.25 -18.20
CA THR A 440 -9.52 60.24 -17.37
C THR A 440 -10.87 59.71 -17.87
N GLY A 441 -11.40 58.76 -17.08
CA GLY A 441 -12.81 58.34 -17.07
C GLY A 441 -13.08 57.38 -15.92
N SER A 442 -13.22 57.94 -14.73
CA SER A 442 -13.66 57.26 -13.50
C SER A 442 -15.05 56.68 -13.67
N ASP A 443 -15.21 55.37 -13.43
CA ASP A 443 -16.41 54.83 -12.79
C ASP A 443 -16.00 53.63 -11.94
N GLY A 444 -16.34 53.72 -10.65
CA GLY A 444 -15.96 52.76 -9.63
C GLY A 444 -16.85 51.54 -9.66
N GLU A 445 -16.22 50.37 -9.82
CA GLU A 445 -16.78 49.12 -9.36
C GLU A 445 -15.78 48.48 -8.38
N LEU A 446 -16.31 48.22 -7.19
CA LEU A 446 -15.66 47.54 -6.08
C LEU A 446 -15.23 46.14 -6.54
N ASN A 447 -14.00 46.03 -7.00
CA ASN A 447 -13.33 44.74 -7.10
C ASN A 447 -13.16 44.19 -5.69
N ALA A 448 -14.03 43.24 -5.32
CA ALA A 448 -13.74 42.32 -4.25
C ALA A 448 -12.49 41.53 -4.67
N GLU A 449 -11.34 42.00 -4.21
CA GLU A 449 -10.08 41.28 -4.24
C GLU A 449 -10.33 39.88 -3.69
N VAL A 450 -10.33 38.88 -4.57
CA VAL A 450 -10.10 37.49 -4.19
C VAL A 450 -8.73 37.50 -3.52
N LEU A 451 -8.73 37.46 -2.19
CA LEU A 451 -7.56 37.38 -1.32
C LEU A 451 -6.65 36.25 -1.81
N THR A 452 -5.69 36.55 -2.68
CA THR A 452 -4.45 35.78 -2.74
C THR A 452 -3.79 35.97 -1.39
N PRO A 453 -3.67 34.95 -0.53
CA PRO A 453 -3.06 35.15 0.78
C PRO A 453 -1.63 35.64 0.56
N ALA A 454 -1.20 36.64 1.35
CA ALA A 454 0.15 37.18 1.37
C ALA A 454 1.26 36.11 1.57
N SER A 455 0.89 34.86 1.86
CA SER A 455 1.76 33.68 1.98
C SER A 455 2.25 33.12 0.63
N ALA A 456 1.56 33.35 -0.50
CA ALA A 456 2.01 32.83 -1.80
C ALA A 456 3.37 33.43 -2.23
N ALA A 457 3.63 34.70 -1.88
CA ALA A 457 4.90 35.38 -2.11
C ALA A 457 6.05 34.87 -1.22
N ARG A 458 5.76 34.09 -0.18
CA ARG A 458 6.75 33.51 0.74
C ARG A 458 7.10 32.06 0.41
N ASN A 459 6.35 31.38 -0.45
CA ASN A 459 6.54 29.95 -0.68
C ASN A 459 7.62 29.68 -1.73
N LYS A 460 8.48 28.70 -1.45
CA LYS A 460 9.41 28.12 -2.43
C LYS A 460 9.07 26.65 -2.59
N SER A 461 8.08 26.34 -3.42
CA SER A 461 7.55 24.97 -3.53
C SER A 461 8.21 24.12 -4.61
N VAL A 462 9.06 24.71 -5.46
CA VAL A 462 9.68 24.03 -6.60
C VAL A 462 11.20 24.16 -6.54
N THR A 463 11.91 23.05 -6.77
CA THR A 463 13.38 23.07 -6.89
C THR A 463 13.84 23.67 -8.22
N LYS A 464 15.08 24.18 -8.28
CA LYS A 464 15.70 24.58 -9.55
C LYS A 464 15.80 23.36 -10.48
N SER A 465 15.59 23.59 -11.78
CA SER A 465 15.65 22.51 -12.77
C SER A 465 17.10 22.08 -13.03
N GLN A 466 17.37 20.77 -12.90
CA GLN A 466 18.70 20.17 -13.05
C GLN A 466 18.66 19.05 -14.09
N ARG A 467 19.79 18.80 -14.77
CA ARG A 467 19.88 17.72 -15.76
C ARG A 467 20.36 16.43 -15.09
N PRO A 468 19.65 15.31 -15.26
CA PRO A 468 20.12 14.00 -14.81
C PRO A 468 21.45 13.63 -15.48
N GLU A 469 22.31 12.98 -14.72
CA GLU A 469 23.56 12.36 -15.17
C GLU A 469 23.45 10.82 -15.07
N PRO A 470 24.21 10.06 -15.88
CA PRO A 470 24.23 8.60 -15.73
C PRO A 470 24.86 8.20 -14.39
N MET A 471 24.38 7.10 -13.81
CA MET A 471 24.99 6.52 -12.61
C MET A 471 26.41 5.99 -12.87
N GLU A 472 27.21 5.91 -11.79
CA GLU A 472 28.57 5.39 -11.82
C GLU A 472 28.58 3.87 -12.08
N TYR A 473 29.62 3.38 -12.77
CA TYR A 473 29.81 2.01 -13.28
C TYR A 473 28.80 1.56 -14.36
N ASP A 474 27.53 1.31 -14.01
CA ASP A 474 26.47 0.88 -14.94
C ASP A 474 25.51 2.06 -15.24
N ARG A 475 25.46 2.46 -16.52
CA ARG A 475 24.67 3.60 -17.01
C ARG A 475 23.20 3.27 -17.29
N SER A 476 22.69 2.16 -16.77
CA SER A 476 21.29 1.73 -16.95
C SER A 476 20.28 2.69 -16.32
N TYR A 477 20.69 3.48 -15.35
CA TYR A 477 19.86 4.50 -14.68
C TYR A 477 20.53 5.87 -14.70
N SER A 478 19.72 6.91 -14.52
CA SER A 478 20.21 8.27 -14.28
C SER A 478 19.98 8.70 -12.82
N CYS A 479 20.77 9.67 -12.36
CA CYS A 479 20.65 10.29 -11.04
C CYS A 479 20.84 11.82 -11.07
N LEU A 480 20.44 12.46 -9.98
CA LEU A 480 20.80 13.82 -9.55
C LEU A 480 21.45 13.63 -8.17
N PRO A 481 22.78 13.68 -8.07
CA PRO A 481 23.48 13.32 -6.84
C PRO A 481 23.38 14.41 -5.77
N MET A 482 23.19 15.67 -6.18
CA MET A 482 23.08 16.86 -5.31
C MET A 482 24.17 16.89 -4.23
N ILE A 483 25.43 16.62 -4.58
CA ILE A 483 26.51 16.33 -3.59
C ILE A 483 26.74 17.51 -2.64
N HIS A 484 27.18 18.66 -3.16
CA HIS A 484 27.57 19.82 -2.36
C HIS A 484 26.37 20.68 -1.91
N GLU A 485 25.42 20.91 -2.83
CA GLU A 485 24.26 21.76 -2.59
C GLU A 485 22.97 20.92 -2.56
N LYS A 486 22.26 20.98 -1.43
CA LYS A 486 20.96 20.33 -1.24
C LYS A 486 19.85 21.36 -1.45
N PRO A 487 19.01 21.26 -2.49
CA PRO A 487 17.95 22.23 -2.70
C PRO A 487 16.85 22.07 -1.64
N CYS A 488 16.45 23.19 -1.04
CA CYS A 488 15.36 23.25 -0.07
C CYS A 488 14.10 23.87 -0.68
N VAL A 489 12.96 23.38 -0.22
CA VAL A 489 11.63 23.87 -0.53
C VAL A 489 10.83 24.02 0.76
N TYR A 490 9.92 24.99 0.78
CA TYR A 490 9.05 25.21 1.93
C TYR A 490 7.72 25.82 1.53
N VAL A 491 6.67 25.42 2.25
CA VAL A 491 5.28 25.81 2.01
C VAL A 491 4.62 26.17 3.34
N TRP A 492 4.11 27.39 3.41
CA TRP A 492 3.28 27.88 4.50
C TRP A 492 1.80 27.61 4.21
N SER A 493 1.10 27.04 5.18
CA SER A 493 -0.30 26.64 5.05
C SER A 493 -1.08 26.89 6.35
N TYR A 494 -2.41 26.93 6.29
CA TYR A 494 -3.27 27.22 7.45
C TYR A 494 -4.30 26.11 7.65
N TRP A 495 -4.32 25.51 8.85
CA TRP A 495 -5.19 24.39 9.17
C TRP A 495 -5.68 24.46 10.61
N GLU A 496 -6.82 23.85 10.90
CA GLU A 496 -7.31 23.70 12.26
C GLU A 496 -6.39 22.76 13.07
N ASP A 497 -5.87 23.27 14.19
CA ASP A 497 -4.94 22.51 15.04
C ASP A 497 -5.67 21.44 15.87
N HIS A 498 -5.77 20.24 15.27
CA HIS A 498 -6.12 18.99 15.93
C HIS A 498 -4.93 18.02 15.93
N THR A 499 -3.71 18.54 15.93
CA THR A 499 -2.47 17.72 15.87
C THR A 499 -2.40 16.69 16.99
N TRP A 500 -3.04 16.95 18.14
CA TRP A 500 -3.14 16.02 19.25
C TRP A 500 -3.77 14.66 18.86
N ARG A 501 -4.68 14.60 17.87
CA ARG A 501 -5.21 13.33 17.32
C ARG A 501 -4.09 12.50 16.69
N LEU A 502 -3.30 13.13 15.83
CA LEU A 502 -2.17 12.51 15.14
C LEU A 502 -1.06 12.13 16.11
N CYS A 503 -0.77 12.96 17.11
CA CYS A 503 0.21 12.63 18.17
C CYS A 503 -0.17 11.37 18.95
N ILE A 504 -1.45 11.19 19.31
CA ILE A 504 -1.93 9.97 19.96
C ILE A 504 -1.74 8.77 19.04
N SER A 505 -2.08 8.93 17.76
CA SER A 505 -1.96 7.87 16.77
C SER A 505 -0.51 7.47 16.50
N ASN A 506 0.40 8.45 16.42
CA ASN A 506 1.84 8.25 16.23
C ASN A 506 2.48 7.39 17.32
N TRP A 507 2.03 7.52 18.56
CA TRP A 507 2.51 6.67 19.64
C TRP A 507 2.15 5.20 19.39
N ILE A 508 0.92 4.93 18.93
CA ILE A 508 0.48 3.57 18.58
C ILE A 508 1.25 3.06 17.36
N VAL A 509 1.52 3.93 16.37
CA VAL A 509 2.39 3.59 15.23
C VAL A 509 3.77 3.15 15.73
N LYS A 510 4.44 3.92 16.58
CA LYS A 510 5.75 3.58 17.14
C LYS A 510 5.74 2.32 18.01
N LEU A 511 4.64 2.07 18.72
CA LEU A 511 4.46 0.82 19.46
C LEU A 511 4.32 -0.38 18.52
N ALA A 512 3.53 -0.24 17.45
CA ALA A 512 3.36 -1.28 16.44
C ALA A 512 4.67 -1.56 15.69
N GLU A 513 5.42 -0.53 15.32
CA GLU A 513 6.71 -0.66 14.62
C GLU A 513 7.76 -1.39 15.44
N ARG A 514 7.90 -1.06 16.74
CA ARG A 514 8.83 -1.76 17.63
C ARG A 514 8.45 -3.24 17.77
N LEU A 515 7.15 -3.54 17.89
CA LEU A 515 6.67 -4.91 17.94
C LEU A 515 6.96 -5.67 16.63
N GLU A 516 6.70 -5.05 15.49
CA GLU A 516 6.96 -5.63 14.17
C GLU A 516 8.44 -5.93 13.96
N GLN A 517 9.31 -4.94 14.21
CA GLN A 517 10.76 -5.11 14.12
C GLN A 517 11.24 -6.27 15.00
N GLY A 518 10.79 -6.34 16.24
CA GLY A 518 11.13 -7.42 17.15
C GLY A 518 10.67 -8.80 16.65
N LEU A 519 9.48 -8.90 16.04
CA LEU A 519 8.98 -10.15 15.46
C LEU A 519 9.77 -10.56 14.22
N ASP A 520 10.15 -9.61 13.37
CA ASP A 520 10.96 -9.88 12.18
C ASP A 520 12.38 -10.34 12.57
N ASP A 521 12.96 -9.79 13.64
CA ASP A 521 14.22 -10.28 14.22
C ASP A 521 14.10 -11.75 14.66
N VAL A 522 12.99 -12.12 15.31
CA VAL A 522 12.72 -13.51 15.72
C VAL A 522 12.60 -14.43 14.51
N GLU A 523 11.90 -14.01 13.46
CA GLU A 523 11.77 -14.80 12.23
C GLU A 523 13.09 -14.99 11.49
N LYS A 524 13.95 -13.96 11.47
CA LYS A 524 15.33 -14.09 10.96
C LYS A 524 16.12 -15.12 11.75
N LEU A 525 16.01 -15.12 13.09
CA LEU A 525 16.67 -16.11 13.94
C LEU A 525 16.13 -17.53 13.71
N LEU A 526 14.85 -17.69 13.39
CA LEU A 526 14.24 -18.99 13.10
C LEU A 526 14.72 -19.63 11.78
N ARG A 527 15.37 -18.88 10.89
CA ARG A 527 16.01 -19.44 9.67
C ARG A 527 17.30 -20.22 9.98
N ARG A 528 17.85 -20.10 11.19
CA ARG A 528 19.10 -20.78 11.62
C ARG A 528 18.82 -21.82 12.72
N PRO A 529 19.46 -23.01 12.70
CA PRO A 529 19.36 -23.99 13.78
C PRO A 529 20.03 -23.51 15.08
N LYS A 530 19.57 -24.01 16.24
CA LYS A 530 20.08 -23.70 17.60
C LYS A 530 20.09 -22.20 17.97
N THR A 531 19.08 -21.44 17.55
CA THR A 531 19.02 -19.98 17.80
C THR A 531 18.31 -19.57 19.08
N LYS A 532 18.67 -18.39 19.60
CA LYS A 532 18.05 -17.72 20.75
C LYS A 532 16.69 -17.05 20.41
N ALA A 533 15.96 -17.61 19.44
CA ALA A 533 14.71 -17.03 18.94
C ALA A 533 13.63 -16.94 20.04
N GLU A 534 13.60 -17.90 20.95
CA GLU A 534 12.69 -17.89 22.11
C GLU A 534 13.01 -16.74 23.09
N GLU A 535 14.29 -16.55 23.42
CA GLU A 535 14.76 -15.47 24.31
C GLU A 535 14.42 -14.11 23.68
N ARG A 536 14.72 -13.91 22.39
CA ARG A 536 14.38 -12.67 21.68
C ARG A 536 12.88 -12.41 21.66
N LEU A 537 12.04 -13.43 21.41
CA LEU A 537 10.58 -13.24 21.44
C LEU A 537 10.08 -12.85 22.84
N ARG A 538 10.69 -13.38 23.89
CA ARG A 538 10.37 -13.02 25.28
C ARG A 538 10.66 -11.54 25.55
N GLU A 539 11.84 -11.05 25.15
CA GLU A 539 12.24 -9.65 25.25
C GLU A 539 11.27 -8.73 24.49
N VAL A 540 10.96 -9.08 23.24
CA VAL A 540 10.03 -8.30 22.38
C VAL A 540 8.65 -8.17 23.03
N LEU A 541 8.14 -9.25 23.64
CA LEU A 541 6.86 -9.22 24.36
C LEU A 541 6.94 -8.34 25.62
N GLU A 542 8.09 -8.27 26.29
CA GLU A 542 8.31 -7.43 27.47
C GLU A 542 8.41 -5.95 27.12
N GLU A 543 9.21 -5.62 26.11
CA GLU A 543 9.31 -4.27 25.53
C GLU A 543 7.94 -3.77 25.10
N PHE A 544 7.15 -4.61 24.41
CA PHE A 544 5.80 -4.25 23.99
C PHE A 544 4.87 -3.98 25.17
N VAL A 545 4.90 -4.81 26.21
CA VAL A 545 4.09 -4.60 27.43
C VAL A 545 4.51 -3.33 28.17
N ALA A 546 5.82 -3.03 28.24
CA ALA A 546 6.33 -1.80 28.82
C ALA A 546 5.85 -0.57 28.02
N GLY A 547 5.94 -0.61 26.69
CA GLY A 547 5.44 0.45 25.81
C GLY A 547 3.93 0.69 25.95
N CYS A 548 3.13 -0.38 26.10
CA CYS A 548 1.69 -0.25 26.37
C CYS A 548 1.42 0.50 27.70
N ARG A 549 2.21 0.22 28.74
CA ARG A 549 2.06 0.89 30.05
C ARG A 549 2.42 2.37 29.96
N GLN A 550 3.50 2.71 29.27
CA GLN A 550 3.92 4.09 29.04
C GLN A 550 2.83 4.88 28.29
N TYR A 551 2.26 4.28 27.24
CA TYR A 551 1.15 4.89 26.51
C TYR A 551 -0.06 5.17 27.41
N SER A 552 -0.49 4.20 28.23
CA SER A 552 -1.60 4.39 29.17
C SER A 552 -1.37 5.56 30.13
N LEU A 553 -0.17 5.63 30.73
CA LEU A 553 0.19 6.70 31.67
C LEU A 553 0.23 8.09 31.03
N SER A 554 0.64 8.15 29.76
CA SER A 554 0.72 9.41 29.01
C SER A 554 -0.65 9.89 28.52
N ALA A 555 -1.45 8.99 27.95
CA ALA A 555 -2.76 9.32 27.40
C ALA A 555 -3.72 9.87 28.47
N GLU A 556 -3.63 9.42 29.73
CA GLU A 556 -4.42 9.94 30.85
C GLU A 556 -4.14 11.43 31.14
N ARG A 557 -2.94 11.92 30.82
CA ARG A 557 -2.53 13.31 31.10
C ARG A 557 -2.79 14.26 29.96
N LYS A 558 -3.19 13.76 28.78
CA LYS A 558 -3.26 14.56 27.56
C LYS A 558 -4.54 15.40 27.50
N ALA A 559 -4.37 16.72 27.47
CA ALA A 559 -5.48 17.63 27.23
C ALA A 559 -5.89 17.59 25.74
N MET A 560 -7.18 17.34 25.49
CA MET A 560 -7.76 17.44 24.15
C MET A 560 -8.43 18.80 24.01
N ALA A 561 -7.99 19.61 23.04
CA ALA A 561 -8.63 20.88 22.73
C ALA A 561 -9.88 20.60 21.87
N HIS A 562 -11.05 21.01 22.36
CA HIS A 562 -12.33 20.90 21.65
C HIS A 562 -12.67 19.48 21.11
N PRO A 563 -12.63 18.41 21.94
CA PRO A 563 -12.88 17.05 21.47
C PRO A 563 -14.36 16.85 21.10
N ASN A 564 -14.59 16.27 19.92
CA ASN A 564 -15.92 15.84 19.47
C ASN A 564 -16.32 14.49 20.11
N ASN A 565 -17.46 13.93 19.71
CA ASN A 565 -17.96 12.69 20.30
C ASN A 565 -17.07 11.48 19.97
N LEU A 566 -16.61 11.36 18.71
CA LEU A 566 -15.73 10.27 18.32
C LEU A 566 -14.42 10.34 19.09
N ASP A 567 -13.84 11.53 19.26
CA ASP A 567 -12.61 11.74 20.02
C ASP A 567 -12.68 11.13 21.44
N ARG A 568 -13.77 11.42 22.16
CA ARG A 568 -13.99 10.92 23.53
C ARG A 568 -14.20 9.40 23.57
N CYS A 569 -14.99 8.87 22.64
CA CYS A 569 -15.25 7.44 22.52
C CYS A 569 -13.99 6.67 22.13
N ARG A 570 -13.26 7.18 21.13
CA ARG A 570 -12.03 6.61 20.59
C ARG A 570 -10.94 6.58 21.65
N MET A 571 -10.75 7.64 22.44
CA MET A 571 -9.77 7.64 23.53
C MET A 571 -10.02 6.48 24.53
N LYS A 572 -11.27 6.30 24.97
CA LYS A 572 -11.65 5.18 25.85
C LYS A 572 -11.41 3.82 25.20
N TYR A 573 -11.75 3.70 23.92
CA TYR A 573 -11.53 2.50 23.13
C TYR A 573 -10.04 2.15 23.01
N LEU A 574 -9.19 3.11 22.67
CA LEU A 574 -7.74 2.92 22.54
C LEU A 574 -7.11 2.50 23.87
N MET A 575 -7.46 3.18 24.96
CA MET A 575 -7.03 2.82 26.31
C MET A 575 -7.39 1.38 26.68
N ARG A 576 -8.66 1.00 26.51
CA ARG A 576 -9.14 -0.35 26.81
C ARG A 576 -8.41 -1.39 25.97
N ASN A 577 -8.28 -1.17 24.66
CA ASN A 577 -7.74 -2.16 23.75
C ASN A 577 -6.22 -2.30 23.81
N ILE A 578 -5.48 -1.25 24.18
CA ILE A 578 -4.04 -1.35 24.43
C ILE A 578 -3.77 -2.16 25.71
N ILE A 579 -4.55 -1.95 26.77
CA ILE A 579 -4.49 -2.78 27.98
C ILE A 579 -4.80 -4.25 27.66
N LEU A 580 -5.82 -4.52 26.84
CA LEU A 580 -6.14 -5.88 26.40
C LEU A 580 -5.02 -6.51 25.57
N SER A 581 -4.37 -5.74 24.71
CA SER A 581 -3.24 -6.18 23.89
C SER A 581 -2.04 -6.53 24.76
N ALA A 582 -1.71 -5.71 25.76
CA ALA A 582 -0.68 -6.01 26.75
C ALA A 582 -0.99 -7.29 27.55
N LYS A 583 -2.25 -7.48 27.98
CA LYS A 583 -2.69 -8.72 28.65
C LYS A 583 -2.59 -9.94 27.74
N GLN A 584 -2.82 -9.79 26.43
CA GLN A 584 -2.63 -10.86 25.47
C GLN A 584 -1.16 -11.22 25.31
N ALA A 585 -0.27 -10.23 25.13
CA ALA A 585 1.17 -10.45 25.06
C ALA A 585 1.72 -11.17 26.31
N LEU A 586 1.26 -10.80 27.52
CA LEU A 586 1.62 -11.50 28.75
C LEU A 586 1.15 -12.97 28.76
N ARG A 587 -0.01 -13.28 28.17
CA ARG A 587 -0.49 -14.67 28.03
C ARG A 587 0.34 -15.46 27.04
N VAL A 588 0.74 -14.86 25.92
CA VAL A 588 1.66 -15.45 24.94
C VAL A 588 2.99 -15.78 25.62
N ARG A 589 3.58 -14.79 26.32
CA ARG A 589 4.86 -14.94 27.04
C ARG A 589 4.84 -16.08 28.07
N ARG A 590 3.75 -16.21 28.84
CA ARG A 590 3.62 -17.30 29.84
C ARG A 590 3.56 -18.70 29.25
N ARG A 591 3.16 -18.83 27.98
CA ARG A 591 3.01 -20.11 27.26
C ARG A 591 4.11 -20.32 26.22
N LEU A 592 5.13 -19.46 26.20
CA LEU A 592 6.22 -19.53 25.24
C LEU A 592 7.20 -20.63 25.63
N THR A 593 7.54 -21.48 24.67
CA THR A 593 8.54 -22.56 24.76
C THR A 593 9.36 -22.58 23.48
N ARG A 594 10.52 -23.25 23.48
CA ARG A 594 11.39 -23.38 22.30
C ARG A 594 10.67 -23.95 21.06
N ASP A 595 9.76 -24.90 21.26
CA ASP A 595 9.12 -25.61 20.15
C ASP A 595 7.94 -24.85 19.53
N ASN A 596 7.34 -23.90 20.26
CA ASN A 596 6.14 -23.19 19.82
C ASN A 596 6.40 -21.74 19.38
N VAL A 597 7.66 -21.31 19.25
CA VAL A 597 8.02 -19.92 18.88
C VAL A 597 7.30 -19.47 17.61
N LYS A 598 7.29 -20.29 16.54
CA LYS A 598 6.60 -19.96 15.26
C LYS A 598 5.10 -19.72 15.45
N GLU A 599 4.43 -20.53 16.27
CA GLU A 599 3.01 -20.36 16.59
C GLU A 599 2.78 -19.07 17.39
N LYS A 600 3.65 -18.77 18.36
CA LYS A 600 3.55 -17.58 19.21
C LYS A 600 3.86 -16.29 18.44
N VAL A 601 4.78 -16.31 17.48
CA VAL A 601 4.97 -15.22 16.51
C VAL A 601 3.69 -14.96 15.73
N LYS A 602 3.04 -16.00 15.18
CA LYS A 602 1.75 -15.86 14.48
C LYS A 602 0.63 -15.31 15.38
N GLU A 603 0.59 -15.73 16.65
CA GLU A 603 -0.35 -15.18 17.64
C GLU A 603 -0.10 -13.69 17.90
N THR A 604 1.17 -13.29 18.01
CA THR A 604 1.59 -11.91 18.28
C THR A 604 1.39 -11.00 17.06
N ARG A 605 1.59 -11.50 15.83
CA ARG A 605 1.26 -10.78 14.60
C ARG A 605 -0.24 -10.43 14.50
N ARG A 606 -1.14 -11.21 15.10
CA ARG A 606 -2.56 -10.83 15.21
C ARG A 606 -2.78 -9.62 16.14
N VAL A 607 -1.96 -9.49 17.19
CA VAL A 607 -1.96 -8.29 18.06
C VAL A 607 -1.42 -7.09 17.28
N LEU A 608 -0.33 -7.27 16.53
CA LEU A 608 0.24 -6.24 15.66
C LEU A 608 -0.79 -5.70 14.65
N ALA A 609 -1.51 -6.59 13.96
CA ALA A 609 -2.57 -6.20 13.03
C ALA A 609 -3.66 -5.33 13.71
N LYS A 610 -4.01 -5.66 14.96
CA LYS A 610 -4.95 -4.85 15.75
C LYS A 610 -4.37 -3.48 16.11
N LEU A 611 -3.10 -3.38 16.48
CA LEU A 611 -2.43 -2.09 16.74
C LEU A 611 -2.41 -1.21 15.49
N ARG A 612 -2.06 -1.79 14.33
CA ARG A 612 -2.05 -1.08 13.04
C ARG A 612 -3.43 -0.55 12.68
N PHE A 613 -4.49 -1.32 12.92
CA PHE A 613 -5.87 -0.85 12.76
C PHE A 613 -6.19 0.33 13.69
N MET A 614 -5.85 0.23 14.98
CA MET A 614 -6.07 1.31 15.96
C MET A 614 -5.25 2.58 15.69
N ALA A 615 -4.14 2.47 14.97
CA ALA A 615 -3.26 3.58 14.61
C ALA A 615 -3.75 4.41 13.41
N LYS A 616 -4.86 4.03 12.76
CA LYS A 616 -5.48 4.83 11.70
C LYS A 616 -6.35 5.91 12.30
N GLU A 617 -6.05 7.18 12.04
CA GLU A 617 -6.87 8.31 12.52
C GLU A 617 -7.94 8.71 11.49
N PRO A 618 -9.24 8.42 11.72
CA PRO A 618 -10.29 8.71 10.75
C PRO A 618 -10.60 10.21 10.60
N GLN A 619 -10.25 11.06 11.58
CA GLN A 619 -10.57 12.50 11.59
C GLN A 619 -9.33 13.39 11.34
N CYS A 620 -8.47 12.98 10.42
CA CYS A 620 -7.25 13.72 10.07
C CYS A 620 -7.59 15.03 9.35
N THR A 621 -7.24 16.17 9.96
CA THR A 621 -7.51 17.51 9.41
C THR A 621 -6.46 17.95 8.39
N LEU A 622 -5.22 17.49 8.53
CA LEU A 622 -4.11 17.86 7.65
C LEU A 622 -4.15 17.06 6.34
N PRO A 623 -4.10 17.71 5.17
CA PRO A 623 -3.93 17.00 3.91
C PRO A 623 -2.57 16.33 3.81
N ASP A 624 -2.49 15.30 2.96
CA ASP A 624 -1.26 14.64 2.60
C ASP A 624 -0.39 15.57 1.76
N VAL A 625 0.92 15.39 1.89
CA VAL A 625 1.92 16.07 1.08
C VAL A 625 2.07 15.34 -0.24
N LEU A 626 2.04 16.09 -1.34
CA LEU A 626 2.27 15.58 -2.69
C LEU A 626 3.62 16.09 -3.19
N ILE A 627 4.48 15.16 -3.60
CA ILE A 627 5.75 15.44 -4.26
C ILE A 627 5.61 15.04 -5.73
N TRP A 628 5.84 15.98 -6.64
CA TRP A 628 5.79 15.79 -8.08
C TRP A 628 7.17 15.92 -8.68
N MET A 629 7.53 15.00 -9.58
CA MET A 629 8.66 15.16 -10.48
C MET A 629 8.16 15.81 -11.77
N LEU A 630 8.81 16.89 -12.16
CA LEU A 630 8.49 17.69 -13.34
C LEU A 630 9.58 17.52 -14.39
N SER A 631 9.20 17.28 -15.64
CA SER A 631 10.10 17.36 -16.81
C SER A 631 9.47 18.26 -17.86
N LYS A 632 10.18 19.31 -18.31
CA LYS A 632 9.63 20.35 -19.20
C LYS A 632 8.29 20.93 -18.70
N ASN A 633 8.19 21.19 -17.39
CA ASN A 633 6.97 21.63 -16.69
C ASN A 633 5.77 20.67 -16.77
N ARG A 634 5.99 19.39 -17.08
CA ARG A 634 4.96 18.35 -17.02
C ARG A 634 5.24 17.41 -15.87
N ARG A 635 4.20 17.07 -15.12
CA ARG A 635 4.22 16.05 -14.06
C ARG A 635 4.43 14.66 -14.68
N VAL A 636 5.56 14.02 -14.36
CA VAL A 636 5.93 12.69 -14.89
C VAL A 636 5.85 11.58 -13.84
N ALA A 637 6.07 11.92 -12.57
CA ALA A 637 5.96 10.98 -11.46
C ALA A 637 5.55 11.69 -10.16
N TYR A 638 5.00 10.95 -9.21
CA TYR A 638 4.53 11.49 -7.94
C TYR A 638 4.81 10.57 -6.75
N ALA A 639 4.80 11.16 -5.56
CA ALA A 639 4.68 10.47 -4.29
C ALA A 639 3.67 11.19 -3.40
N ARG A 640 2.82 10.43 -2.70
CA ARG A 640 1.86 10.94 -1.72
C ARG A 640 2.30 10.51 -0.32
N ILE A 641 2.45 11.47 0.56
CA ILE A 641 3.04 11.32 1.90
C ILE A 641 2.02 11.76 2.95
N PRO A 642 1.55 10.85 3.83
CA PRO A 642 0.64 11.23 4.91
C PRO A 642 1.25 12.28 5.84
N ALA A 643 0.52 13.37 6.10
CA ALA A 643 0.99 14.43 7.00
C ALA A 643 1.37 13.90 8.40
N GLN A 644 0.66 12.87 8.88
CA GLN A 644 0.95 12.17 10.12
C GLN A 644 2.41 11.70 10.24
N ASN A 645 2.98 11.18 9.15
CA ASN A 645 4.32 10.57 9.15
C ASN A 645 5.43 11.59 9.38
N ILE A 646 5.21 12.84 8.94
CA ILE A 646 6.20 13.91 8.99
C ILE A 646 5.83 15.03 9.98
N LEU A 647 4.80 14.81 10.81
CA LEU A 647 4.34 15.78 11.80
C LEU A 647 5.32 15.89 12.96
N TYR A 648 5.73 17.10 13.30
CA TYR A 648 6.63 17.39 14.39
C TYR A 648 5.91 17.39 15.75
N SER A 649 6.55 16.78 16.74
CA SER A 649 6.28 16.96 18.16
C SER A 649 7.60 17.03 18.92
N VAL A 650 7.60 17.73 20.05
CA VAL A 650 8.72 17.78 20.99
C VAL A 650 8.88 16.44 21.72
N VAL A 651 7.78 15.70 21.90
CA VAL A 651 7.78 14.37 22.50
C VAL A 651 8.06 13.35 21.40
N GLU A 652 9.14 12.59 21.55
CA GLU A 652 9.57 11.64 20.52
C GLU A 652 8.46 10.65 20.20
N GLU A 653 7.79 10.04 21.16
CA GLU A 653 6.71 9.07 20.90
C GLU A 653 5.50 9.65 20.14
N GLU A 654 5.32 10.98 20.16
CA GLU A 654 4.25 11.69 19.45
C GLU A 654 4.66 12.19 18.06
N LYS A 655 5.97 12.34 17.86
CA LYS A 655 6.57 12.79 16.59
C LYS A 655 6.26 11.76 15.50
N GLY A 656 5.93 12.25 14.31
CA GLY A 656 5.77 11.43 13.11
C GLY A 656 7.00 10.56 12.91
N LYS A 657 6.79 9.30 12.51
CA LYS A 657 7.85 8.29 12.39
C LYS A 657 8.99 8.68 11.44
N ASP A 658 8.71 9.52 10.44
CA ASP A 658 9.66 9.97 9.42
C ASP A 658 9.87 11.50 9.46
N CYS A 659 9.35 12.17 10.50
CA CYS A 659 9.54 13.60 10.70
C CYS A 659 10.99 13.88 11.06
N ALA A 660 11.55 14.91 10.42
CA ALA A 660 12.88 15.42 10.72
C ALA A 660 13.99 14.38 10.51
N LYS A 661 13.81 13.47 9.56
CA LYS A 661 14.75 12.41 9.19
C LYS A 661 14.93 12.38 7.68
N ILE A 662 16.11 11.98 7.22
CA ILE A 662 16.32 11.72 5.79
C ILE A 662 15.70 10.37 5.47
N GLN A 663 14.79 10.35 4.50
CA GLN A 663 14.00 9.17 4.18
C GLN A 663 14.00 8.88 2.68
N THR A 664 13.81 7.60 2.36
CA THR A 664 13.69 7.13 0.98
C THR A 664 12.24 7.19 0.51
N VAL A 665 11.99 7.95 -0.55
CA VAL A 665 10.67 8.06 -1.19
C VAL A 665 10.73 7.49 -2.60
N PHE A 666 9.87 6.51 -2.88
CA PHE A 666 9.73 5.96 -4.22
C PHE A 666 8.60 6.65 -4.99
N MET A 667 8.94 7.17 -6.16
CA MET A 667 8.02 7.86 -7.05
C MET A 667 7.35 6.90 -8.05
N LYS A 668 6.08 7.14 -8.31
CA LYS A 668 5.20 6.35 -9.20
C LYS A 668 4.82 7.17 -10.43
N VAL A 669 4.60 6.49 -11.55
CA VAL A 669 4.02 7.11 -12.76
C VAL A 669 2.50 7.22 -12.61
N PRO A 670 1.87 8.36 -12.94
CA PRO A 670 0.41 8.48 -12.98
C PRO A 670 -0.21 7.49 -13.98
N GLY A 671 -1.18 6.68 -13.53
CA GLY A 671 -1.98 5.78 -14.39
C GLY A 671 -1.30 4.51 -14.89
N LEU A 672 -0.05 4.24 -14.54
CA LEU A 672 0.60 2.95 -14.84
C LEU A 672 0.43 1.96 -13.68
N HIS A 673 0.45 0.67 -14.01
CA HIS A 673 0.46 -0.41 -13.01
C HIS A 673 1.70 -0.24 -12.13
N THR A 674 1.48 -0.16 -10.83
CA THR A 674 2.51 0.21 -9.86
C THR A 674 3.26 -1.02 -9.39
N GLY A 675 4.58 -0.88 -9.26
CA GLY A 675 5.55 -1.95 -9.03
C GLY A 675 6.91 -1.62 -9.63
N GLU A 676 6.91 -0.80 -10.69
CA GLU A 676 8.12 -0.19 -11.24
C GLU A 676 8.44 1.12 -10.52
N ILE A 677 9.65 1.20 -9.95
CA ILE A 677 10.19 2.41 -9.34
C ILE A 677 10.61 3.33 -10.49
N PHE A 678 9.92 4.47 -10.64
CA PHE A 678 10.29 5.44 -11.68
C PHE A 678 11.48 6.32 -11.27
N ALA A 679 11.56 6.61 -9.96
CA ALA A 679 12.68 7.29 -9.33
C ALA A 679 12.66 7.00 -7.83
N LYS A 680 13.84 6.96 -7.23
CA LYS A 680 14.08 6.94 -5.78
C LYS A 680 14.55 8.33 -5.36
N LEU A 681 13.96 8.91 -4.33
CA LEU A 681 14.40 10.17 -3.72
C LEU A 681 14.92 9.89 -2.32
N GLU A 682 16.01 10.54 -1.94
CA GLU A 682 16.36 10.77 -0.54
C GLU A 682 15.99 12.20 -0.18
N ILE A 683 15.08 12.35 0.79
CA ILE A 683 14.49 13.63 1.13
C ILE A 683 14.34 13.76 2.65
N TYR A 684 14.69 14.91 3.19
CA TYR A 684 14.36 15.30 4.55
C TYR A 684 13.03 16.05 4.54
N MET A 685 12.11 15.73 5.45
CA MET A 685 10.82 16.41 5.54
C MET A 685 10.44 16.74 6.98
N TRP A 686 9.83 17.90 7.18
CA TRP A 686 9.34 18.38 8.46
C TRP A 686 8.02 19.12 8.27
N LEU A 687 7.00 18.79 9.07
CA LEU A 687 5.71 19.48 9.08
C LEU A 687 5.34 19.85 10.51
N GLY A 688 5.05 21.12 10.78
CA GLY A 688 4.64 21.53 12.12
C GLY A 688 4.14 22.96 12.19
N VAL A 689 3.51 23.29 13.32
CA VAL A 689 3.02 24.65 13.60
C VAL A 689 4.18 25.65 13.69
N THR A 690 3.97 26.89 13.22
CA THR A 690 5.01 27.94 13.12
C THR A 690 5.78 28.17 14.42
N LYS A 691 5.15 28.00 15.58
CA LYS A 691 5.81 28.12 16.90
C LYS A 691 7.02 27.18 17.08
N HIS A 692 7.07 26.08 16.31
CA HIS A 692 8.16 25.10 16.31
C HIS A 692 9.05 25.19 15.06
N ALA A 693 8.84 26.15 14.16
CA ALA A 693 9.56 26.25 12.89
C ALA A 693 11.09 26.32 13.06
N LYS A 694 11.60 26.89 14.16
CA LYS A 694 13.04 26.91 14.45
C LYS A 694 13.66 25.52 14.58
N ASN A 695 12.86 24.50 14.88
CA ASN A 695 13.32 23.12 15.03
C ASN A 695 13.31 22.34 13.70
N CYS A 696 12.91 22.95 12.58
CA CYS A 696 12.80 22.25 11.30
C CYS A 696 14.14 21.77 10.72
N LEU A 697 15.26 22.25 11.25
CA LEU A 697 16.61 21.85 10.83
C LEU A 697 17.42 21.24 11.98
N ALA A 698 16.85 21.15 13.19
CA ALA A 698 17.59 20.76 14.40
C ALA A 698 18.12 19.31 14.34
N GLU A 699 17.49 18.46 13.53
CA GLU A 699 17.90 17.07 13.35
C GLU A 699 18.89 16.89 12.19
N LEU A 700 19.20 17.94 11.42
CA LEU A 700 20.25 17.86 10.40
C LEU A 700 21.64 17.90 11.05
N PRO A 701 22.66 17.34 10.40
CA PRO A 701 24.05 17.45 10.85
C PRO A 701 24.51 18.92 10.98
N GLU A 702 25.33 19.21 11.99
CA GLU A 702 25.79 20.58 12.32
C GLU A 702 26.71 21.17 11.23
N GLU A 703 27.28 20.33 10.38
CA GLU A 703 28.20 20.69 9.29
C GLU A 703 27.49 21.36 8.11
N PHE A 704 26.15 21.32 8.05
CA PHE A 704 25.40 21.98 6.99
C PHE A 704 25.34 23.49 7.20
N LYS A 705 25.86 24.23 6.22
CA LYS A 705 25.68 25.68 6.11
C LYS A 705 24.34 26.00 5.46
N TYR A 706 23.64 26.99 5.99
CA TYR A 706 22.30 27.40 5.52
C TYR A 706 22.43 28.57 4.55
N LEU A 707 21.95 28.41 3.31
CA LEU A 707 22.04 29.46 2.29
C LEU A 707 20.66 30.04 1.96
N SER A 708 20.60 31.36 1.82
CA SER A 708 19.42 32.10 1.34
C SER A 708 19.19 31.91 -0.17
N GLU A 709 18.19 32.60 -0.75
CA GLU A 709 18.03 32.63 -2.20
C GLU A 709 19.11 33.46 -2.91
N SER A 710 19.67 34.46 -2.23
CA SER A 710 20.80 35.28 -2.71
C SER A 710 22.15 34.54 -2.62
N GLY A 711 22.19 33.34 -2.03
CA GLY A 711 23.43 32.57 -1.80
C GLY A 711 24.22 33.05 -0.57
N GLU A 712 23.63 33.90 0.25
CA GLU A 712 24.24 34.39 1.49
C GLU A 712 24.03 33.40 2.63
N GLU A 713 25.05 33.22 3.46
CA GLU A 713 24.99 32.33 4.62
C GLU A 713 24.10 32.90 5.73
N ILE A 714 23.13 32.10 6.17
CA ILE A 714 22.18 32.45 7.23
C ILE A 714 22.75 32.01 8.57
N THR A 715 23.33 32.96 9.31
CA THR A 715 23.92 32.70 10.64
C THR A 715 22.89 32.62 11.77
N GLN A 716 21.69 33.19 11.58
CA GLN A 716 20.59 33.11 12.55
C GLN A 716 19.27 32.74 11.85
N LEU A 717 18.74 31.57 12.18
CA LEU A 717 17.46 31.08 11.66
C LEU A 717 16.29 31.90 12.21
N SER A 718 15.70 32.71 11.33
CA SER A 718 14.41 33.35 11.57
C SER A 718 13.31 32.30 11.41
N ALA A 719 12.29 32.33 12.29
CA ALA A 719 11.15 31.42 12.19
C ALA A 719 10.39 31.57 10.85
N TYR A 720 10.59 32.68 10.13
CA TYR A 720 9.86 33.05 8.92
C TYR A 720 10.71 33.02 7.64
N SER A 721 11.98 32.59 7.73
CA SER A 721 12.91 32.56 6.61
C SER A 721 13.71 31.26 6.60
N PRO A 722 13.07 30.13 6.24
CA PRO A 722 13.78 28.87 6.04
C PRO A 722 14.84 29.00 4.94
N PRO A 723 15.94 28.22 4.99
CA PRO A 723 16.97 28.25 3.97
C PRO A 723 16.43 27.78 2.63
N SER A 724 17.06 28.29 1.58
CA SER A 724 16.75 27.98 0.19
C SER A 724 17.61 26.82 -0.33
N GLN A 725 18.81 26.64 0.24
CA GLN A 725 19.75 25.55 -0.03
C GLN A 725 20.52 25.20 1.26
N LEU A 726 20.95 23.95 1.38
CA LEU A 726 21.98 23.55 2.35
C LEU A 726 23.29 23.32 1.59
N SER A 727 24.41 23.75 2.16
CA SER A 727 25.75 23.49 1.60
C SER A 727 26.58 22.69 2.58
N ARG A 728 27.36 21.76 2.06
CA ARG A 728 28.33 20.98 2.82
C ARG A 728 29.60 20.79 2.02
N ASP A 729 30.73 21.03 2.67
CA ASP A 729 32.07 20.96 2.06
C ASP A 729 32.88 19.76 2.59
N ASP A 730 32.62 19.33 3.84
CA ASP A 730 33.34 18.22 4.48
C ASP A 730 32.54 16.92 4.38
N PHE A 731 33.15 15.85 3.87
CA PHE A 731 32.50 14.55 3.67
C PHE A 731 33.28 13.42 4.34
N SER A 732 32.55 12.52 5.01
CA SER A 732 33.05 11.17 5.30
C SER A 732 32.84 10.29 4.08
N TYR A 733 33.86 9.51 3.75
CA TYR A 733 33.80 8.57 2.64
C TYR A 733 33.55 7.16 3.17
N PHE A 734 32.66 6.46 2.47
CA PHE A 734 32.27 5.10 2.79
C PHE A 734 32.60 4.17 1.63
N GLN A 735 32.76 2.90 1.95
CA GLN A 735 32.83 1.81 1.00
C GLN A 735 31.70 0.83 1.27
N LEU A 736 30.84 0.56 0.29
CA LEU A 736 29.84 -0.49 0.37
C LEU A 736 30.42 -1.76 -0.26
N ARG A 737 30.43 -2.85 0.51
CA ARG A 737 30.77 -4.19 0.04
C ARG A 737 29.52 -5.04 -0.03
N ALA A 738 29.13 -5.44 -1.24
CA ALA A 738 27.98 -6.32 -1.48
C ALA A 738 28.48 -7.75 -1.82
N HIS A 739 28.39 -8.64 -0.84
CA HIS A 739 28.84 -10.04 -0.94
C HIS A 739 27.69 -10.91 -1.43
N LEU A 740 27.64 -11.19 -2.73
CA LEU A 740 26.54 -11.91 -3.38
C LEU A 740 26.91 -13.37 -3.58
N TYR A 741 26.44 -14.24 -2.68
CA TYR A 741 26.82 -15.64 -2.68
C TYR A 741 26.01 -16.48 -3.67
N GLN A 742 24.70 -16.60 -3.47
CA GLN A 742 23.81 -17.37 -4.34
C GLN A 742 22.37 -16.84 -4.31
N ALA A 743 21.58 -17.12 -5.34
CA ALA A 743 20.12 -17.05 -5.26
C ALA A 743 19.51 -18.44 -5.47
N ARG A 744 18.27 -18.62 -5.00
CA ARG A 744 17.56 -19.90 -4.97
C ARG A 744 16.13 -19.75 -5.46
N GLY A 745 15.67 -20.72 -6.25
CA GLY A 745 14.28 -20.84 -6.66
C GLY A 745 13.76 -19.59 -7.40
N ILE A 746 14.60 -18.98 -8.23
CA ILE A 746 14.21 -17.81 -9.01
C ILE A 746 13.16 -18.16 -10.07
N LEU A 747 12.46 -17.16 -10.59
CA LEU A 747 11.46 -17.39 -11.63
C LEU A 747 12.12 -17.80 -12.96
N PRO A 748 11.54 -18.78 -13.68
CA PRO A 748 11.94 -19.08 -15.06
C PRO A 748 11.50 -17.95 -16.00
N ALA A 749 12.36 -17.64 -16.97
CA ALA A 749 12.16 -16.58 -17.96
C ALA A 749 12.14 -17.13 -19.39
N ASP A 750 12.94 -18.17 -19.65
CA ASP A 750 13.17 -18.69 -20.99
C ASP A 750 12.24 -19.86 -21.35
N ASP A 751 12.12 -20.15 -22.65
CA ASP A 751 11.30 -21.25 -23.20
C ASP A 751 11.70 -22.65 -22.67
N ASN A 752 12.95 -22.81 -22.21
CA ASN A 752 13.46 -24.03 -21.58
C ASN A 752 13.06 -24.15 -20.09
N GLY A 753 12.34 -23.15 -19.57
CA GLY A 753 11.93 -23.01 -18.18
C GLY A 753 13.09 -22.85 -17.19
N LEU A 754 14.21 -22.31 -17.68
CA LEU A 754 15.34 -21.80 -16.90
C LEU A 754 15.41 -20.27 -17.10
N SER A 755 16.49 -19.66 -16.60
CA SER A 755 16.79 -18.25 -16.77
C SER A 755 18.31 -18.09 -16.93
N ASP A 756 18.73 -16.96 -17.47
CA ASP A 756 20.12 -16.51 -17.53
C ASP A 756 20.36 -15.38 -16.50
N PRO A 757 20.33 -15.68 -15.17
CA PRO A 757 20.22 -14.66 -14.15
C PRO A 757 21.50 -13.84 -13.93
N PHE A 758 21.28 -12.54 -13.73
CA PHE A 758 22.24 -11.62 -13.13
C PHE A 758 21.53 -10.65 -12.19
N VAL A 759 22.29 -10.08 -11.27
CA VAL A 759 21.79 -9.13 -10.28
C VAL A 759 22.37 -7.75 -10.54
N ARG A 760 21.52 -6.73 -10.49
CA ARG A 760 21.90 -5.31 -10.48
C ARG A 760 21.71 -4.75 -9.08
N VAL A 761 22.79 -4.35 -8.44
CA VAL A 761 22.80 -3.71 -7.12
C VAL A 761 22.89 -2.19 -7.30
N VAL A 762 21.91 -1.48 -6.74
CA VAL A 762 21.86 -0.01 -6.75
C VAL A 762 21.98 0.50 -5.33
N PHE A 763 22.91 1.42 -5.11
CA PHE A 763 23.10 2.10 -3.83
C PHE A 763 23.59 3.53 -4.07
N SER A 764 22.87 4.51 -3.49
CA SER A 764 23.08 5.94 -3.79
C SER A 764 23.15 6.18 -5.31
N THR A 765 24.17 6.90 -5.78
CA THR A 765 24.40 7.26 -7.19
C THR A 765 25.11 6.17 -8.00
N TYR A 766 25.29 4.99 -7.42
CA TYR A 766 26.06 3.91 -8.00
C TYR A 766 25.21 2.70 -8.38
N CYS A 767 25.60 2.04 -9.47
CA CYS A 767 24.94 0.84 -9.96
C CYS A 767 25.97 -0.16 -10.51
N GLN A 768 25.99 -1.39 -10.00
CA GLN A 768 26.86 -2.47 -10.51
C GLN A 768 26.09 -3.76 -10.75
N THR A 769 26.64 -4.63 -11.60
CA THR A 769 26.03 -5.91 -11.97
C THR A 769 26.96 -7.09 -11.76
N THR A 770 26.40 -8.20 -11.28
CA THR A 770 27.11 -9.49 -11.23
C THR A 770 27.36 -10.04 -12.62
N ARG A 771 28.16 -11.10 -12.71
CA ARG A 771 28.21 -11.92 -13.92
C ARG A 771 26.84 -12.56 -14.17
N MET A 772 26.54 -12.77 -15.44
CA MET A 772 25.41 -13.59 -15.87
C MET A 772 25.82 -15.06 -15.80
N LEU A 773 24.92 -15.90 -15.29
CA LEU A 773 25.07 -17.36 -15.31
C LEU A 773 23.98 -17.93 -16.21
N GLU A 774 24.34 -18.84 -17.10
CA GLU A 774 23.42 -19.38 -18.11
C GLU A 774 22.60 -20.55 -17.54
N GLU A 775 21.34 -20.64 -17.97
CA GLU A 775 20.46 -21.80 -17.80
C GLU A 775 20.42 -22.37 -16.37
N THR A 776 20.09 -21.53 -15.38
CA THR A 776 19.95 -21.96 -13.98
C THR A 776 18.87 -21.18 -13.22
N LEU A 777 18.21 -21.86 -12.28
CA LEU A 777 17.26 -21.24 -11.32
C LEU A 777 17.86 -21.10 -9.91
N SER A 778 19.14 -21.45 -9.73
CA SER A 778 19.85 -21.34 -8.46
C SER A 778 21.28 -20.84 -8.66
N PRO A 779 21.45 -19.61 -9.19
CA PRO A 779 22.76 -19.08 -9.54
C PRO A 779 23.66 -18.94 -8.31
N MET A 780 24.92 -19.37 -8.43
CA MET A 780 25.97 -19.16 -7.41
C MET A 780 27.04 -18.22 -7.97
N TRP A 781 26.87 -16.91 -7.76
CA TRP A 781 27.82 -15.92 -8.26
C TRP A 781 29.15 -15.97 -7.51
N ASN A 782 29.10 -16.11 -6.17
CA ASN A 782 30.26 -15.99 -5.28
C ASN A 782 31.10 -14.74 -5.57
N GLU A 783 30.42 -13.61 -5.73
CA GLU A 783 30.99 -12.36 -6.24
C GLU A 783 30.83 -11.23 -5.22
N LEU A 784 31.86 -10.39 -5.10
CA LEU A 784 31.86 -9.18 -4.30
C LEU A 784 31.79 -7.97 -5.25
N LEU A 785 30.75 -7.14 -5.09
CA LEU A 785 30.68 -5.82 -5.72
C LEU A 785 31.15 -4.75 -4.74
N LEU A 786 32.10 -3.92 -5.19
CA LEU A 786 32.72 -2.87 -4.40
C LEU A 786 32.28 -1.50 -4.91
N PHE A 787 31.67 -0.72 -4.03
CA PHE A 787 31.32 0.66 -4.29
C PHE A 787 32.18 1.54 -3.39
N ASP A 788 33.11 2.26 -4.00
CA ASP A 788 34.14 3.03 -3.31
C ASP A 788 33.83 4.53 -3.29
N GLN A 789 34.43 5.27 -2.36
CA GLN A 789 34.29 6.73 -2.23
C GLN A 789 32.83 7.22 -2.19
N LEU A 790 31.97 6.49 -1.47
CA LEU A 790 30.57 6.84 -1.28
C LEU A 790 30.44 8.00 -0.29
N ILE A 791 29.60 8.97 -0.63
CA ILE A 791 29.23 10.05 0.29
C ILE A 791 27.83 9.77 0.80
N ILE A 792 27.69 9.62 2.12
CA ILE A 792 26.40 9.35 2.77
C ILE A 792 26.08 10.50 3.71
N ASP A 793 25.00 11.21 3.40
CA ASP A 793 24.50 12.30 4.24
C ASP A 793 23.74 11.75 5.46
N GLY A 794 23.91 12.38 6.62
CA GLY A 794 23.26 12.00 7.87
C GLY A 794 24.20 12.16 9.07
N LYS A 795 23.66 12.15 10.28
CA LYS A 795 24.47 12.19 11.51
C LYS A 795 25.17 10.85 11.70
N LYS A 796 26.48 10.88 12.03
CA LYS A 796 27.30 9.67 12.16
C LYS A 796 26.73 8.68 13.18
N GLU A 797 26.19 9.18 14.29
CA GLU A 797 25.59 8.39 15.37
C GLU A 797 24.30 7.68 14.91
N GLU A 798 23.58 8.29 13.96
CA GLU A 798 22.30 7.81 13.46
C GLU A 798 22.44 6.89 12.24
N LEU A 799 23.59 6.88 11.55
CA LEU A 799 23.80 6.06 10.35
C LEU A 799 23.56 4.57 10.60
N LYS A 800 23.78 4.06 11.82
CA LYS A 800 23.46 2.67 12.19
C LYS A 800 21.97 2.39 12.26
N THR A 801 21.20 3.39 12.68
CA THR A 801 19.75 3.29 12.87
C THR A 801 18.96 3.88 11.72
N GLU A 802 19.61 4.53 10.75
CA GLU A 802 19.03 5.26 9.60
C GLU A 802 19.87 5.05 8.32
N THR A 803 20.43 3.85 8.14
CA THR A 803 21.28 3.52 6.99
C THR A 803 20.49 3.51 5.69
N PRO A 804 20.93 4.12 4.58
CA PRO A 804 20.26 4.00 3.29
C PRO A 804 20.08 2.54 2.85
N ILE A 805 18.98 2.25 2.16
CA ILE A 805 18.70 0.91 1.64
C ILE A 805 19.47 0.61 0.35
N VAL A 806 19.97 -0.63 0.27
CA VAL A 806 20.48 -1.25 -0.96
C VAL A 806 19.31 -1.88 -1.71
N ILE A 807 19.23 -1.59 -3.02
CA ILE A 807 18.19 -2.15 -3.90
C ILE A 807 18.83 -3.19 -4.79
N ILE A 808 18.29 -4.40 -4.75
CA ILE A 808 18.78 -5.55 -5.51
C ILE A 808 17.73 -5.94 -6.53
N ASN A 809 18.03 -5.74 -7.82
CA ASN A 809 17.15 -6.12 -8.92
C ASN A 809 17.69 -7.37 -9.62
N LEU A 810 16.87 -8.41 -9.71
CA LEU A 810 17.17 -9.65 -10.40
C LEU A 810 16.61 -9.61 -11.82
N PHE A 811 17.45 -9.92 -12.81
CA PHE A 811 17.09 -9.96 -14.22
C PHE A 811 17.50 -11.28 -14.87
N SER A 812 16.79 -11.69 -15.93
CA SER A 812 17.25 -12.68 -16.90
C SER A 812 17.82 -11.97 -18.11
N HIS A 813 18.99 -12.39 -18.58
CA HIS A 813 19.54 -11.89 -19.84
C HIS A 813 18.78 -12.50 -21.02
N ASN A 814 18.41 -11.66 -22.00
CA ASN A 814 17.76 -12.10 -23.22
C ASN A 814 18.73 -11.93 -24.40
N LYS A 815 19.03 -13.02 -25.13
CA LYS A 815 19.93 -12.97 -26.31
C LYS A 815 19.47 -11.98 -27.38
N PHE A 816 18.15 -11.72 -27.47
CA PHE A 816 17.53 -10.83 -28.44
C PHE A 816 16.56 -9.85 -27.76
N GLY A 817 17.05 -8.94 -26.91
CA GLY A 817 16.23 -7.89 -26.32
C GLY A 817 16.84 -7.22 -25.09
N SER A 818 16.05 -6.38 -24.41
CA SER A 818 16.39 -5.90 -23.07
C SER A 818 16.25 -7.04 -22.05
N PRO A 819 17.05 -7.04 -20.97
CA PRO A 819 16.91 -8.00 -19.88
C PRO A 819 15.48 -8.04 -19.32
N GLU A 820 14.96 -9.23 -19.02
CA GLU A 820 13.65 -9.37 -18.35
C GLU A 820 13.81 -9.22 -16.83
N PHE A 821 13.00 -8.36 -16.21
CA PHE A 821 12.94 -8.23 -14.77
C PHE A 821 12.26 -9.43 -14.10
N LEU A 822 12.98 -10.13 -13.22
CA LEU A 822 12.49 -11.31 -12.51
C LEU A 822 12.00 -11.00 -11.10
N GLY A 823 12.59 -10.02 -10.41
CA GLY A 823 12.19 -9.65 -9.05
C GLY A 823 13.13 -8.64 -8.39
N GLN A 824 12.72 -8.12 -7.25
CA GLN A 824 13.47 -7.14 -6.47
C GLN A 824 13.50 -7.52 -4.99
N ALA A 825 14.63 -7.24 -4.34
CA ALA A 825 14.85 -7.35 -2.91
C ALA A 825 15.48 -6.06 -2.38
N PHE A 826 15.35 -5.83 -1.08
CA PHE A 826 15.92 -4.70 -0.38
C PHE A 826 16.80 -5.20 0.76
N ALA A 827 17.90 -4.51 1.04
CA ALA A 827 18.78 -4.82 2.15
C ALA A 827 19.20 -3.54 2.88
N VAL A 828 19.32 -3.61 4.21
CA VAL A 828 19.95 -2.57 5.03
C VAL A 828 21.39 -3.02 5.31
N PRO A 829 22.42 -2.28 4.87
CA PRO A 829 23.79 -2.69 5.06
C PRO A 829 24.22 -2.54 6.52
N GLN A 830 25.11 -3.42 6.98
CA GLN A 830 25.71 -3.32 8.30
C GLN A 830 26.74 -2.19 8.31
N VAL A 831 26.46 -1.14 9.08
CA VAL A 831 27.37 0.02 9.17
C VAL A 831 28.53 -0.28 10.12
N LYS A 832 29.75 -0.01 9.65
CA LYS A 832 31.00 -0.05 10.42
C LYS A 832 31.62 1.33 10.37
N LEU A 833 31.71 1.98 11.52
CA LEU A 833 32.37 3.27 11.66
C LEU A 833 33.86 3.06 11.91
N MET A 834 34.65 4.08 11.57
CA MET A 834 36.12 4.00 11.57
C MET A 834 36.71 3.66 12.95
N ASP A 835 36.01 4.09 14.01
CA ASP A 835 36.34 3.96 15.42
C ASP A 835 35.98 2.58 16.02
N GLU A 836 35.43 1.65 15.22
CA GLU A 836 35.00 0.33 15.67
C GLU A 836 35.89 -0.81 15.15
N PRO A 837 36.13 -1.87 15.94
CA PRO A 837 36.86 -3.03 15.46
C PRO A 837 36.10 -3.72 14.32
N TYR A 838 36.79 -3.96 13.22
CA TYR A 838 36.22 -4.66 12.07
C TYR A 838 35.84 -6.10 12.44
N THR A 839 34.62 -6.48 12.07
CA THR A 839 34.08 -7.83 12.25
C THR A 839 33.46 -8.28 10.95
N LYS A 840 33.89 -9.45 10.45
CA LYS A 840 33.40 -9.99 9.19
C LYS A 840 31.88 -10.23 9.26
N PRO A 841 31.12 -9.78 8.24
CA PRO A 841 29.68 -9.96 8.24
C PRO A 841 29.29 -11.42 7.97
N ALA A 842 28.12 -11.83 8.47
CA ALA A 842 27.55 -13.15 8.22
C ALA A 842 26.49 -13.09 7.12
N LEU A 843 26.45 -14.11 6.25
CA LEU A 843 25.43 -14.24 5.21
C LEU A 843 24.00 -14.25 5.79
N GLN A 844 23.11 -13.59 5.08
CA GLN A 844 21.70 -13.43 5.40
C GLN A 844 20.85 -13.76 4.18
N PHE A 845 19.56 -13.98 4.42
CA PHE A 845 18.58 -14.29 3.41
C PHE A 845 17.71 -13.07 3.09
N PHE A 846 17.50 -12.81 1.81
CA PHE A 846 16.67 -11.72 1.30
C PHE A 846 15.68 -12.28 0.27
N ASP A 847 14.39 -12.12 0.51
CA ASP A 847 13.37 -12.67 -0.36
C ASP A 847 13.15 -11.73 -1.57
N PHE A 848 13.17 -12.28 -2.80
CA PHE A 848 12.84 -11.55 -4.01
C PHE A 848 11.32 -11.54 -4.25
N TYR A 849 10.81 -10.41 -4.73
CA TYR A 849 9.40 -10.25 -5.09
C TYR A 849 9.25 -9.61 -6.48
N ARG A 850 8.28 -10.10 -7.26
CA ARG A 850 7.80 -9.48 -8.51
C ARG A 850 6.36 -9.05 -8.28
N GLY A 851 6.17 -7.78 -7.89
CA GLY A 851 4.90 -7.35 -7.31
C GLY A 851 4.61 -8.14 -6.03
N THR A 852 3.41 -8.69 -5.88
CA THR A 852 3.04 -9.48 -4.69
C THR A 852 3.51 -10.95 -4.74
N LYS A 853 4.10 -11.39 -5.86
CA LYS A 853 4.51 -12.78 -6.07
C LYS A 853 5.95 -12.98 -5.58
N ALA A 854 6.18 -13.99 -4.73
CA ALA A 854 7.53 -14.43 -4.39
C ALA A 854 8.28 -14.90 -5.65
N ALA A 855 9.51 -14.42 -5.82
CA ALA A 855 10.31 -14.57 -7.03
C ALA A 855 11.69 -15.21 -6.78
N GLY A 856 11.88 -15.83 -5.61
CA GLY A 856 13.11 -16.50 -5.19
C GLY A 856 13.68 -15.92 -3.90
N GLU A 857 14.86 -16.37 -3.52
CA GLU A 857 15.59 -15.90 -2.34
C GLU A 857 17.06 -15.65 -2.70
N LEU A 858 17.65 -14.58 -2.17
CA LEU A 858 19.07 -14.24 -2.27
C LEU A 858 19.76 -14.52 -0.94
N ILE A 859 20.93 -15.15 -1.00
CA ILE A 859 21.86 -15.24 0.11
C ILE A 859 23.01 -14.27 -0.16
N ALA A 860 23.09 -13.25 0.67
CA ALA A 860 24.09 -12.20 0.55
C ALA A 860 24.41 -11.58 1.91
N THR A 861 25.39 -10.70 1.95
CA THR A 861 25.53 -9.72 3.02
C THR A 861 26.04 -8.40 2.47
N PHE A 862 25.66 -7.30 3.12
CA PHE A 862 26.00 -5.94 2.72
C PHE A 862 26.57 -5.22 3.92
N GLU A 863 27.72 -4.58 3.76
CA GLU A 863 28.38 -3.79 4.80
C GLU A 863 28.80 -2.43 4.24
N LEU A 864 28.60 -1.38 5.03
CA LEU A 864 28.95 0.00 4.71
C LEU A 864 30.02 0.45 5.70
N ILE A 865 31.23 0.68 5.20
CA ILE A 865 32.42 0.87 6.02
C ILE A 865 32.90 2.31 5.85
N GLU A 866 33.04 3.06 6.93
CA GLU A 866 33.68 4.38 6.91
C GLU A 866 35.21 4.20 6.79
N LEU A 867 35.83 4.85 5.80
CA LEU A 867 37.26 4.75 5.54
C LEU A 867 37.91 6.14 5.55
N ASP A 868 39.14 6.21 6.07
CA ASP A 868 39.99 7.39 5.96
C ASP A 868 40.88 7.30 4.72
N TYR A 869 40.65 8.20 3.76
CA TYR A 869 41.45 8.29 2.53
C TYR A 869 42.62 9.26 2.67
N SER A 870 42.85 9.86 3.85
CA SER A 870 43.86 10.88 4.09
C SER A 870 45.25 10.36 4.49
N GLY A 871 45.40 9.06 4.77
CA GLY A 871 46.66 8.45 5.22
C GLY A 871 47.09 7.19 4.43
N TYR A 872 48.38 7.10 4.09
CA TYR A 872 49.02 5.81 3.75
C TYR A 872 49.17 5.00 5.03
N LEU A 873 48.27 4.04 5.26
CA LEU A 873 48.39 3.09 6.35
C LEU A 873 48.43 1.67 5.77
N GLU A 874 49.65 1.13 5.68
CA GLU A 874 49.87 -0.31 5.68
C GLU A 874 49.24 -0.86 6.99
N ASP A 875 48.40 -1.90 6.91
CA ASP A 875 47.60 -2.52 8.01
C ASP A 875 46.17 -2.01 8.30
N VAL A 876 45.47 -1.33 7.38
CA VAL A 876 44.03 -1.05 7.57
C VAL A 876 43.17 -2.28 7.23
N GLN A 877 42.40 -2.77 8.21
CA GLN A 877 41.31 -3.72 7.95
C GLN A 877 40.04 -2.97 7.55
N PRO A 878 39.26 -3.48 6.59
CA PRO A 878 39.47 -4.74 5.88
C PRO A 878 40.46 -4.65 4.71
N GLN A 879 41.29 -5.70 4.56
CA GLN A 879 42.25 -5.85 3.46
C GLN A 879 41.60 -5.69 2.08
N GLU A 880 42.41 -5.30 1.09
CA GLU A 880 42.00 -5.26 -0.31
C GLU A 880 41.48 -6.64 -0.76
N PRO A 881 40.30 -6.70 -1.40
CA PRO A 881 39.71 -7.95 -1.81
C PRO A 881 40.44 -8.58 -3.01
N SER A 882 40.49 -9.91 -3.03
CA SER A 882 41.12 -10.66 -4.12
C SER A 882 40.25 -10.69 -5.38
N TYR A 883 40.90 -10.78 -6.54
CA TYR A 883 40.21 -10.87 -7.84
C TYR A 883 39.52 -12.24 -8.03
N LEU A 884 38.32 -12.21 -8.61
CA LEU A 884 37.60 -13.38 -9.08
C LEU A 884 37.98 -13.65 -10.55
N GLY A 885 38.94 -14.55 -10.77
CA GLY A 885 39.40 -14.90 -12.12
C GLY A 885 40.43 -13.91 -12.68
N ASP A 886 40.20 -13.39 -13.90
CA ASP A 886 41.12 -12.44 -14.55
C ASP A 886 41.04 -11.05 -13.87
N PRO A 887 42.15 -10.50 -13.35
CA PRO A 887 42.18 -9.16 -12.75
C PRO A 887 41.66 -8.05 -13.67
N ARG A 888 41.81 -8.20 -15.01
CA ARG A 888 41.32 -7.23 -15.99
C ARG A 888 39.79 -7.16 -16.05
N ALA A 889 39.10 -8.18 -15.56
CA ALA A 889 37.64 -8.18 -15.47
C ALA A 889 37.13 -7.31 -14.31
N GLY A 890 37.99 -6.89 -13.37
CA GLY A 890 37.64 -6.02 -12.25
C GLY A 890 36.58 -6.60 -11.31
N ARG A 891 36.46 -7.93 -11.23
CA ARG A 891 35.51 -8.64 -10.35
C ARG A 891 36.24 -9.19 -9.14
N PHE A 892 35.59 -9.20 -7.99
CA PHE A 892 36.19 -9.64 -6.73
C PHE A 892 35.50 -10.89 -6.19
N ILE A 893 36.26 -11.74 -5.51
CA ILE A 893 35.73 -12.92 -4.83
C ILE A 893 35.30 -12.55 -3.41
N ILE A 894 34.26 -13.20 -2.89
CA ILE A 894 33.86 -13.04 -1.49
C ILE A 894 35.04 -13.45 -0.58
N PRO A 895 35.49 -12.60 0.35
CA PRO A 895 36.63 -12.88 1.23
C PRO A 895 36.42 -14.12 2.11
N GLU A 896 37.54 -14.76 2.47
CA GLU A 896 37.53 -15.87 3.42
C GLU A 896 36.94 -15.45 4.77
N GLY A 897 36.13 -16.33 5.37
CA GLY A 897 35.41 -16.07 6.62
C GLY A 897 34.02 -15.46 6.43
N VAL A 898 33.74 -14.79 5.29
CA VAL A 898 32.37 -14.45 4.86
C VAL A 898 31.82 -15.55 3.95
N ARG A 899 32.66 -16.00 3.01
CA ARG A 899 32.35 -17.13 2.13
C ARG A 899 32.22 -18.43 2.96
N PRO A 900 31.19 -19.25 2.72
CA PRO A 900 31.03 -20.52 3.44
C PRO A 900 32.19 -21.47 3.14
N VAL A 901 32.56 -22.28 4.13
CA VAL A 901 33.50 -23.39 3.94
C VAL A 901 32.74 -24.51 3.24
N LEU A 902 33.27 -24.98 2.11
CA LEU A 902 32.67 -26.06 1.32
C LEU A 902 33.23 -27.41 1.76
N LYS A 903 32.38 -28.44 1.74
CA LYS A 903 32.76 -29.86 1.88
C LYS A 903 32.24 -30.62 0.66
N GLU A 904 32.94 -31.68 0.28
CA GLU A 904 32.47 -32.57 -0.77
C GLU A 904 31.34 -33.47 -0.26
N PHE A 905 30.27 -33.55 -1.04
CA PHE A 905 29.15 -34.45 -0.84
C PHE A 905 28.91 -35.24 -2.12
N ARG A 906 28.59 -36.53 -1.98
CA ARG A 906 28.09 -37.34 -3.07
C ARG A 906 26.56 -37.41 -3.00
N ILE A 907 25.91 -37.00 -4.07
CA ILE A 907 24.45 -37.15 -4.23
C ILE A 907 24.21 -38.35 -5.14
N GLU A 908 23.70 -39.44 -4.57
CA GLU A 908 23.25 -40.62 -5.32
C GLU A 908 21.78 -40.48 -5.70
N ILE A 909 21.48 -40.77 -6.96
CA ILE A 909 20.16 -40.58 -7.55
C ILE A 909 19.70 -41.91 -8.12
N LEU A 910 18.49 -42.32 -7.72
CA LEU A 910 17.82 -43.49 -8.28
C LEU A 910 16.75 -43.08 -9.30
N PHE A 911 16.98 -43.35 -10.58
CA PHE A 911 16.05 -43.10 -11.69
C PHE A 911 15.15 -44.31 -11.91
N TRP A 912 13.93 -44.32 -11.37
CA TRP A 912 13.01 -45.45 -11.55
C TRP A 912 12.15 -45.34 -12.82
N GLY A 913 11.50 -44.18 -13.03
CA GLY A 913 10.64 -43.95 -14.19
C GLY A 913 9.78 -42.69 -14.06
N LEU A 914 9.12 -42.30 -15.14
CA LEU A 914 8.22 -41.13 -15.20
C LEU A 914 6.77 -41.60 -15.34
N ARG A 915 5.77 -40.89 -14.81
CA ARG A 915 4.34 -41.25 -14.95
C ARG A 915 3.46 -40.01 -15.06
N GLY A 916 2.35 -40.13 -15.77
CA GLY A 916 1.32 -39.07 -15.85
C GLY A 916 1.78 -37.78 -16.53
N LEU A 917 2.74 -37.83 -17.45
CA LEU A 917 3.19 -36.63 -18.18
C LEU A 917 2.04 -36.08 -19.04
N LYS A 918 1.77 -34.78 -18.90
CA LYS A 918 0.72 -34.08 -19.65
C LYS A 918 1.23 -33.63 -21.02
N ARG A 919 0.31 -33.33 -21.95
CA ARG A 919 0.64 -32.76 -23.25
C ARG A 919 1.27 -31.37 -23.09
N VAL A 920 2.31 -31.09 -23.88
CA VAL A 920 3.02 -29.80 -23.90
C VAL A 920 2.92 -29.21 -25.30
N ASN A 921 2.42 -27.97 -25.38
CA ASN A 921 2.11 -27.29 -26.64
C ASN A 921 1.19 -28.12 -27.55
N LEU A 922 0.16 -28.76 -26.97
CA LEU A 922 -0.80 -29.66 -27.64
C LEU A 922 -0.23 -31.01 -28.12
N PHE A 923 1.09 -31.23 -28.05
CA PHE A 923 1.73 -32.50 -28.43
C PHE A 923 1.91 -33.43 -27.23
N GLU A 924 1.80 -34.73 -27.48
CA GLU A 924 2.12 -35.77 -26.49
C GLU A 924 3.63 -35.90 -26.30
N VAL A 925 4.01 -36.26 -25.07
CA VAL A 925 5.40 -36.53 -24.72
C VAL A 925 5.72 -37.98 -25.11
N VAL A 926 6.75 -38.16 -25.93
CA VAL A 926 7.16 -39.44 -26.51
C VAL A 926 8.51 -39.86 -25.93
N GLU A 927 9.50 -38.95 -25.93
CA GLU A 927 10.89 -39.23 -25.59
C GLU A 927 11.41 -38.35 -24.44
N PRO A 928 10.92 -38.53 -23.19
CA PRO A 928 11.34 -37.71 -22.07
C PRO A 928 12.71 -38.12 -21.52
N GLN A 929 13.42 -37.13 -20.99
CA GLN A 929 14.68 -37.23 -20.26
C GLN A 929 14.58 -36.44 -18.95
N VAL A 930 15.28 -36.88 -17.91
CA VAL A 930 15.37 -36.17 -16.62
C VAL A 930 16.77 -35.58 -16.45
N ILE A 931 16.82 -34.32 -16.06
CA ILE A 931 18.04 -33.61 -15.71
C ILE A 931 17.93 -33.19 -14.24
N ILE A 932 18.93 -33.53 -13.44
CA ILE A 932 19.01 -33.10 -12.04
C ILE A 932 20.19 -32.16 -11.88
N GLU A 933 19.96 -31.01 -11.27
CA GLU A 933 20.96 -29.97 -11.02
C GLU A 933 21.07 -29.69 -9.52
N CYS A 934 22.30 -29.68 -9.00
CA CYS A 934 22.59 -29.19 -7.65
C CYS A 934 23.97 -28.50 -7.66
N ALA A 935 24.05 -27.32 -7.05
CA ALA A 935 25.32 -26.55 -6.96
C ALA A 935 26.02 -26.35 -8.32
N GLY A 936 25.26 -26.16 -9.41
CA GLY A 936 25.79 -25.99 -10.77
C GLY A 936 26.32 -27.27 -11.44
N LYS A 937 26.29 -28.42 -10.76
CA LYS A 937 26.55 -29.74 -11.37
C LYS A 937 25.24 -30.33 -11.86
N LYS A 938 25.27 -30.91 -13.06
CA LYS A 938 24.11 -31.57 -13.69
C LYS A 938 24.39 -33.06 -13.87
N VAL A 939 23.39 -33.89 -13.63
CA VAL A 939 23.39 -35.30 -14.03
C VAL A 939 22.14 -35.58 -14.86
N GLU A 940 22.33 -36.27 -15.98
CA GLU A 940 21.26 -36.56 -16.93
C GLU A 940 20.93 -38.05 -16.91
N SER A 941 19.64 -38.38 -16.90
CA SER A 941 19.18 -39.72 -17.21
C SER A 941 19.40 -40.04 -18.69
N GLU A 942 19.25 -41.30 -19.06
CA GLU A 942 19.00 -41.65 -20.46
C GLU A 942 17.64 -41.12 -20.93
N VAL A 943 17.45 -41.12 -22.25
CA VAL A 943 16.16 -40.79 -22.88
C VAL A 943 15.28 -42.03 -22.89
N ILE A 944 14.04 -41.92 -22.42
CA ILE A 944 13.06 -43.00 -22.55
C ILE A 944 12.54 -43.01 -23.98
N VAL A 945 12.95 -43.98 -24.80
CA VAL A 945 12.61 -44.05 -26.24
C VAL A 945 11.10 -44.23 -26.50
N THR A 946 10.38 -44.94 -25.62
CA THR A 946 8.95 -45.21 -25.82
C THR A 946 8.18 -45.09 -24.52
N TYR A 947 7.98 -43.84 -24.07
CA TYR A 947 7.37 -43.53 -22.77
C TYR A 947 6.03 -44.24 -22.51
N LYS A 948 5.17 -44.34 -23.54
CA LYS A 948 3.84 -44.96 -23.38
C LYS A 948 3.90 -46.46 -23.13
N GLU A 949 4.91 -47.15 -23.65
CA GLU A 949 5.04 -48.60 -23.56
C GLU A 949 5.89 -48.99 -22.35
N ASN A 950 7.07 -48.36 -22.22
CA ASN A 950 7.98 -48.59 -21.11
C ASN A 950 8.41 -47.24 -20.48
N PRO A 951 7.69 -46.79 -19.45
CA PRO A 951 7.98 -45.52 -18.79
C PRO A 951 9.11 -45.59 -17.73
N ASN A 952 9.93 -46.63 -17.71
CA ASN A 952 11.04 -46.81 -16.77
C ASN A 952 12.40 -46.54 -17.41
N PHE A 953 13.38 -46.13 -16.58
CA PHE A 953 14.78 -46.07 -16.99
C PHE A 953 15.41 -47.46 -16.83
N THR A 954 16.35 -47.77 -17.72
CA THR A 954 17.23 -48.93 -17.68
C THR A 954 18.45 -48.68 -16.78
N GLU A 955 19.02 -47.47 -16.82
CA GLU A 955 20.12 -47.05 -15.95
C GLU A 955 19.55 -46.43 -14.65
N LEU A 956 19.46 -47.26 -13.61
CA LEU A 956 18.74 -46.91 -12.39
C LEU A 956 19.53 -46.03 -11.42
N VAL A 957 20.86 -46.01 -11.47
CA VAL A 957 21.68 -45.31 -10.46
C VAL A 957 22.70 -44.43 -11.15
N LYS A 958 22.69 -43.14 -10.80
CA LYS A 958 23.76 -42.20 -11.12
C LYS A 958 24.16 -41.44 -9.87
N TYR A 959 25.32 -40.82 -9.90
CA TYR A 959 25.79 -39.96 -8.83
C TYR A 959 26.39 -38.69 -9.39
N MET A 960 26.44 -37.66 -8.55
CA MET A 960 27.22 -36.45 -8.79
C MET A 960 27.94 -36.05 -7.50
N ASP A 961 29.20 -35.67 -7.65
CA ASP A 961 30.00 -35.11 -6.56
C ASP A 961 29.85 -33.58 -6.60
N VAL A 962 29.42 -33.00 -5.48
CA VAL A 962 29.11 -31.57 -5.33
C VAL A 962 29.82 -30.99 -4.11
N GLU A 963 30.24 -29.74 -4.22
CA GLU A 963 30.78 -28.99 -3.09
C GLU A 963 29.66 -28.16 -2.46
N LEU A 964 29.26 -28.52 -1.23
CA LEU A 964 28.20 -27.83 -0.50
C LEU A 964 28.76 -27.18 0.76
N PRO A 965 28.16 -26.06 1.24
CA PRO A 965 28.55 -25.47 2.52
C PRO A 965 28.48 -26.46 3.67
N GLU A 966 29.40 -26.34 4.63
CA GLU A 966 29.32 -27.08 5.89
C GLU A 966 28.01 -26.76 6.65
N GLN A 967 27.56 -25.52 6.56
CA GLN A 967 26.28 -25.11 7.12
C GLN A 967 25.12 -25.53 6.22
N VAL A 968 24.36 -26.54 6.67
CA VAL A 968 23.21 -27.12 5.94
C VAL A 968 22.20 -26.08 5.44
N TYR A 969 21.88 -25.05 6.21
CA TYR A 969 20.92 -24.02 5.78
C TYR A 969 21.41 -23.20 4.58
N LEU A 970 22.71 -23.23 4.27
CA LEU A 970 23.34 -22.61 3.11
C LEU A 970 23.41 -23.56 1.89
N HIS A 971 22.91 -24.79 1.97
CA HIS A 971 22.86 -25.70 0.83
C HIS A 971 21.95 -25.18 -0.30
N PRO A 972 22.42 -25.16 -1.56
CA PRO A 972 21.56 -24.87 -2.71
C PRO A 972 20.47 -25.94 -2.86
N PRO A 973 19.31 -25.60 -3.45
CA PRO A 973 18.26 -26.57 -3.68
C PRO A 973 18.65 -27.53 -4.82
N LEU A 974 18.08 -28.73 -4.78
CA LEU A 974 18.21 -29.72 -5.85
C LEU A 974 17.04 -29.57 -6.83
N SER A 975 17.35 -29.25 -8.07
CA SER A 975 16.36 -29.00 -9.13
C SER A 975 16.24 -30.23 -10.03
N ILE A 976 15.02 -30.60 -10.38
CA ILE A 976 14.68 -31.74 -11.22
C ILE A 976 13.90 -31.19 -12.41
N PHE A 977 14.39 -31.47 -13.62
CA PHE A 977 13.77 -31.06 -14.87
C PHE A 977 13.42 -32.29 -15.70
N VAL A 978 12.23 -32.31 -16.28
CA VAL A 978 11.81 -33.29 -17.27
C VAL A 978 11.74 -32.58 -18.61
N VAL A 979 12.54 -33.01 -19.58
CA VAL A 979 12.66 -32.38 -20.89
C VAL A 979 12.41 -33.39 -22.01
N GLU A 980 12.07 -32.90 -23.20
CA GLU A 980 11.93 -33.70 -24.41
C GLU A 980 12.66 -32.99 -25.56
N LYS A 981 13.52 -33.70 -26.28
CA LYS A 981 14.14 -33.18 -27.51
C LYS A 981 13.20 -33.44 -28.69
N ARG A 982 12.75 -32.38 -29.36
CA ARG A 982 11.87 -32.47 -30.53
C ARG A 982 12.66 -32.27 -31.83
N ALA A 983 11.98 -32.47 -32.95
CA ALA A 983 12.52 -32.21 -34.29
C ALA A 983 13.20 -30.83 -34.36
N PHE A 984 14.25 -30.72 -35.18
CA PHE A 984 15.12 -29.54 -35.31
C PHE A 984 15.92 -29.18 -34.05
N GLY A 985 16.10 -30.12 -33.10
CA GLY A 985 16.95 -29.93 -31.93
C GLY A 985 16.35 -29.02 -30.85
N ARG A 986 15.05 -28.72 -30.91
CA ARG A 986 14.37 -27.90 -29.91
C ARG A 986 14.10 -28.74 -28.66
N THR A 987 14.73 -28.39 -27.55
CA THR A 987 14.41 -28.95 -26.23
C THR A 987 13.18 -28.24 -25.67
N VAL A 988 12.22 -29.02 -25.17
CA VAL A 988 11.00 -28.51 -24.54
C VAL A 988 10.93 -28.99 -23.10
N LEU A 989 10.68 -28.07 -22.16
CA LEU A 989 10.44 -28.44 -20.76
C LEU A 989 9.03 -29.03 -20.60
N VAL A 990 8.97 -30.24 -20.06
CA VAL A 990 7.74 -30.96 -19.76
C VAL A 990 7.26 -30.70 -18.33
N GLY A 991 8.20 -30.58 -17.39
CA GLY A 991 7.91 -30.24 -16.01
C GLY A 991 9.17 -30.02 -15.19
N SER A 992 9.03 -29.34 -14.06
CA SER A 992 10.13 -29.10 -13.12
C SER A 992 9.68 -29.26 -11.68
N HIS A 993 10.63 -29.61 -10.80
CA HIS A 993 10.43 -29.70 -9.36
C HIS A 993 11.70 -29.26 -8.63
N VAL A 994 11.55 -28.67 -7.45
CA VAL A 994 12.68 -28.18 -6.64
C VAL A 994 12.59 -28.76 -5.23
N VAL A 995 13.65 -29.42 -4.81
CA VAL A 995 13.85 -29.93 -3.46
C VAL A 995 14.66 -28.90 -2.68
N SER A 996 14.00 -28.22 -1.74
CA SER A 996 14.60 -27.10 -1.00
C SER A 996 15.62 -27.49 0.07
N ASP A 997 15.57 -28.73 0.55
CA ASP A 997 16.40 -29.24 1.65
C ASP A 997 16.85 -30.66 1.31
N VAL A 998 18.08 -30.78 0.82
CA VAL A 998 18.69 -32.04 0.39
C VAL A 998 19.01 -32.94 1.58
N MET A 999 19.21 -32.37 2.78
CA MET A 999 19.55 -33.14 3.97
C MET A 999 18.39 -33.98 4.51
N LYS A 1000 17.15 -33.77 4.02
CA LYS A 1000 16.04 -34.70 4.27
C LYS A 1000 16.31 -36.12 3.74
N PHE A 1001 17.22 -36.24 2.79
CA PHE A 1001 17.63 -37.50 2.16
C PHE A 1001 18.99 -37.99 2.64
N SER A 1002 19.62 -37.29 3.61
CA SER A 1002 20.85 -37.80 4.20
C SER A 1002 20.57 -39.09 4.97
N PRO A 1003 21.51 -40.03 5.02
CA PRO A 1003 21.45 -41.14 5.97
C PRO A 1003 21.22 -40.55 7.36
N ARG A 1004 20.32 -41.16 8.15
CA ARG A 1004 20.26 -40.82 9.58
C ARG A 1004 21.59 -41.23 10.17
N GLU A 1005 22.45 -40.28 10.49
CA GLU A 1005 23.56 -40.55 11.39
C GLU A 1005 22.95 -41.17 12.65
N LEU A 1006 23.43 -42.36 13.03
CA LEU A 1006 23.20 -42.94 14.34
C LEU A 1006 23.55 -41.84 15.34
N GLU A 1007 22.54 -41.32 16.04
CA GLU A 1007 22.71 -40.33 17.10
C GLU A 1007 23.88 -40.79 17.98
N GLU A 1008 24.98 -40.03 18.01
CA GLU A 1008 25.96 -40.18 19.07
C GLU A 1008 25.18 -40.05 20.38
N GLU A 1009 25.11 -41.16 21.13
CA GLU A 1009 24.53 -41.14 22.46
C GLU A 1009 25.20 -40.02 23.26
N PRO A 1010 24.42 -39.17 23.96
CA PRO A 1010 25.02 -38.12 24.77
C PRO A 1010 25.93 -38.77 25.80
N GLU A 1011 27.21 -38.38 25.80
CA GLU A 1011 28.19 -38.80 26.80
C GLU A 1011 27.57 -38.73 28.20
N ASP A 1012 27.55 -39.88 28.87
CA ASP A 1012 27.12 -40.05 30.24
C ASP A 1012 27.77 -38.98 31.13
N VAL A 1013 26.94 -38.06 31.63
CA VAL A 1013 27.31 -37.22 32.78
C VAL A 1013 27.38 -38.17 34.00
N PRO A 1014 28.51 -38.29 34.70
CA PRO A 1014 28.60 -39.15 35.87
C PRO A 1014 27.67 -38.62 36.98
N LYS A 1015 26.95 -39.56 37.61
CA LYS A 1015 25.94 -39.34 38.65
C LYS A 1015 26.43 -38.53 39.85
#